data_AF-A0A9P6HWL7-F1
#
_entry.id   AF-A0A9P6HWL7-F1
#
_cell.length_a   1.000
_cell.length_b   1.000
_cell.length_c   1.000
_cell.angle_alpha   90.00
_cell.angle_beta   90.00
_cell.angle_gamma   90.00
#
_symmetry.space_group_name_H-M   'P 1'
#
loop_
_entity.id
_entity.type
_entity.pdbx_description
1 polymer ?
#
loop_
_entity_poly.entity_id
_entity_poly.type
_entity_poly.pdbx_seq_one_letter_code
_entity_poly.pdbx_strand_id
1 'polypeptide(L)'
;MSSTFTKQAPSTGIDLTSLPASAVAVDPESRSFSSAEINDPYNLTTHLKSDADITLLSGARPRQSGARRRIHHNFTRGGAREARLQDFYRAQNDKIRSLLKSVDDHEREARETQGDNNLKYQIAVKGSLAANVVLSALQLYAAISSGSLSLFTTMADSVFDPLSGIMLMLSHRAVKKVDTRKYPSGRARISTAGNIVFSFIMFSVSLVLIVMSARDLAAGSDSETNEFHFTSVIAVAIAFGTKFCLWLYCWSIKHIYSQVEILWRDHRNDLFINGFGIFTFSAGSKIKWWIDPMGAIILSFLIAGLWLRTAYEEFQLLIGVSAEPEFLQLITYIAMTHSTDVKQIDTVRAYHSGPRYIVEIDIVMDRHERLEIAHDVAEALQIKIEKLPGVERAYVHIDYETDHKPVNAMDRNTLLETLSSTPSSSHRPIMTMVNGDNTWLISIPRPPSSSSKRTFYHILQDPWLAGDAIALSSWFLVMRHPVKEALDSTAAIESWIADVEAAAGGAKDEKGEESWLDAVLVTHVNTDHMHEATLRTFDPATRVFAAAQPAAIMEGWKHFERITLVPDFVRGRDARWPAADGMPAWLSVFRLPDECGVVPLLYHAIVFSFASADGKGEEMTLYSPHGVDPDVVEAARDANPGVSVLAMVHPLHKTGLFEKGTTLGVTNGLKIERRVEPRYWLGTHDDKIRYSGVMSWLLSHGKMTLEQGLEEEERETGRVLRRPNVVEVGNGESYILA
;
A
#
# COMPACT_ATOMS: atom_id res chain seq x y z
N MET A 1 21.05 38.75 53.22
CA MET A 1 20.90 38.36 54.64
C MET A 1 20.26 36.98 54.67
N SER A 2 20.92 36.02 55.34
CA SER A 2 20.44 34.67 55.75
C SER A 2 19.96 33.70 54.67
N SER A 3 20.17 32.38 54.74
CA SER A 3 20.92 31.54 55.69
C SER A 3 21.11 30.15 55.08
N THR A 4 22.25 29.57 55.40
CA THR A 4 22.75 28.21 55.19
C THR A 4 21.86 27.13 55.81
N PHE A 5 21.80 25.94 55.18
CA PHE A 5 21.76 24.66 55.91
C PHE A 5 22.42 23.56 55.09
N THR A 6 23.53 23.05 55.62
CA THR A 6 24.32 21.90 55.17
C THR A 6 23.85 20.63 55.89
N LYS A 7 23.92 19.47 55.23
CA LYS A 7 24.13 18.17 55.92
C LYS A 7 25.00 17.24 55.08
N GLN A 8 26.03 16.71 55.74
CA GLN A 8 27.12 15.86 55.27
C GLN A 8 26.67 14.43 54.96
N ALA A 9 27.40 13.76 54.05
CA ALA A 9 27.46 12.30 53.92
C ALA A 9 28.87 11.81 54.31
N PRO A 10 29.02 10.65 54.97
CA PRO A 10 30.28 10.22 55.56
C PRO A 10 31.21 9.51 54.58
N SER A 11 32.51 9.71 54.82
CA SER A 11 33.65 9.04 54.23
C SER A 11 33.91 7.67 54.88
N THR A 12 34.10 6.63 54.07
CA THR A 12 34.94 5.48 54.43
C THR A 12 35.82 5.14 53.24
N GLY A 13 37.08 5.56 53.30
CA GLY A 13 38.12 5.08 52.40
C GLY A 13 38.57 3.68 52.79
N ILE A 14 38.82 2.84 51.79
CA ILE A 14 39.65 1.64 51.93
C ILE A 14 40.80 1.75 50.92
N ASP A 15 41.96 1.41 51.45
CA ASP A 15 43.33 1.57 50.99
C ASP A 15 43.65 0.80 49.69
N LEU A 16 44.36 1.42 48.75
CA LEU A 16 44.58 0.95 47.37
C LEU A 16 45.94 0.23 47.15
N THR A 17 46.62 -0.22 48.20
CA THR A 17 48.00 -0.74 48.08
C THR A 17 48.18 -2.25 48.24
N SER A 18 47.13 -3.06 48.13
CA SER A 18 47.32 -4.52 48.07
C SER A 18 46.34 -5.18 47.11
N LEU A 19 46.85 -5.63 45.96
CA LEU A 19 46.52 -6.90 45.27
C LEU A 19 47.32 -6.99 43.93
N PRO A 20 47.71 -8.21 43.49
CA PRO A 20 48.82 -8.41 42.55
C PRO A 20 48.44 -8.21 41.07
N ALA A 21 49.45 -7.86 40.27
CA ALA A 21 49.39 -7.67 38.83
C ALA A 21 49.16 -9.00 38.08
N SER A 22 47.89 -9.40 37.89
CA SER A 22 47.48 -10.28 36.79
C SER A 22 45.97 -10.18 36.54
N ALA A 23 45.57 -9.18 35.76
CA ALA A 23 44.24 -9.14 35.15
C ALA A 23 44.42 -8.77 33.68
N VAL A 24 44.44 -9.81 32.85
CA VAL A 24 44.31 -9.74 31.40
C VAL A 24 42.94 -9.12 31.07
N ALA A 25 42.92 -8.26 30.05
CA ALA A 25 41.77 -7.50 29.58
C ALA A 25 40.49 -8.35 29.47
N VAL A 26 39.46 -7.94 30.19
CA VAL A 26 38.09 -8.44 30.05
C VAL A 26 37.33 -7.50 29.10
N ASP A 27 36.68 -8.11 28.13
CA ASP A 27 35.85 -7.54 27.07
C ASP A 27 34.67 -6.71 27.66
N PRO A 28 34.42 -5.46 27.21
CA PRO A 28 33.34 -4.63 27.78
C PRO A 28 31.91 -5.15 27.52
N GLU A 29 31.72 -6.20 26.73
CA GLU A 29 30.40 -6.80 26.46
C GLU A 29 29.95 -7.88 27.46
N SER A 30 30.80 -8.30 28.42
CA SER A 30 30.45 -9.38 29.35
C SER A 30 29.91 -8.89 30.71
N ARG A 31 29.12 -7.81 30.74
CA ARG A 31 28.32 -7.52 31.94
C ARG A 31 27.17 -8.50 31.98
N SER A 32 27.29 -9.51 32.85
CA SER A 32 26.19 -10.40 33.22
C SER A 32 25.01 -9.54 33.68
N PHE A 33 23.96 -9.50 32.85
CA PHE A 33 22.70 -8.85 33.19
C PHE A 33 22.15 -9.49 34.47
N SER A 34 21.93 -8.67 35.50
CA SER A 34 21.29 -9.10 36.74
C SER A 34 19.88 -9.61 36.42
N SER A 35 19.60 -10.86 36.77
CA SER A 35 18.39 -11.62 36.41
C SER A 35 17.09 -11.15 37.10
N ALA A 36 17.05 -9.95 37.65
CA ALA A 36 15.90 -9.43 38.39
C ALA A 36 15.04 -8.42 37.61
N GLU A 37 15.44 -7.97 36.42
CA GLU A 37 14.79 -6.85 35.71
C GLU A 37 14.38 -7.13 34.24
N ILE A 38 14.51 -8.36 33.74
CA ILE A 38 14.14 -8.69 32.36
C ILE A 38 12.67 -9.13 32.30
N ASN A 39 11.80 -8.26 31.78
CA ASN A 39 10.43 -8.63 31.41
C ASN A 39 10.47 -9.49 30.13
N ASP A 40 10.64 -10.81 30.27
CA ASP A 40 10.65 -11.80 29.16
C ASP A 40 9.45 -12.76 29.24
N PRO A 41 8.21 -12.28 29.05
CA PRO A 41 7.01 -13.11 29.19
C PRO A 41 6.93 -14.24 28.14
N TYR A 42 7.71 -14.15 27.06
CA TYR A 42 7.75 -15.14 25.98
C TYR A 42 8.99 -16.04 26.02
N ASN A 43 9.81 -15.97 27.07
CA ASN A 43 11.02 -16.79 27.26
C ASN A 43 12.01 -16.72 26.08
N LEU A 44 12.13 -15.57 25.41
CA LEU A 44 13.04 -15.36 24.28
C LEU A 44 14.51 -15.62 24.65
N THR A 45 14.87 -15.36 25.92
CA THR A 45 16.20 -15.66 26.46
C THR A 45 16.62 -17.13 26.30
N THR A 46 15.66 -18.06 26.31
CA THR A 46 15.93 -19.51 26.15
C THR A 46 16.39 -19.89 24.74
N HIS A 47 16.13 -19.02 23.76
CA HIS A 47 16.51 -19.22 22.37
C HIS A 47 17.89 -18.62 22.02
N LEU A 48 18.51 -17.89 22.95
CA LEU A 48 19.87 -17.38 22.77
C LEU A 48 20.88 -18.53 22.68
N LYS A 49 21.75 -18.49 21.67
CA LYS A 49 22.89 -19.41 21.55
C LYS A 49 24.18 -18.74 22.01
N SER A 50 25.03 -19.45 22.75
CA SER A 50 26.35 -18.91 23.07
C SER A 50 27.25 -18.87 21.82
N ASP A 51 28.26 -18.01 21.79
CA ASP A 51 29.23 -17.97 20.67
C ASP A 51 29.96 -19.31 20.51
N ALA A 52 30.16 -20.04 21.60
CA ALA A 52 30.68 -21.41 21.58
C ALA A 52 29.71 -22.36 20.87
N ASP A 53 28.41 -22.28 21.13
CA ASP A 53 27.41 -23.11 20.44
C ASP A 53 27.30 -22.75 18.95
N ILE A 54 27.31 -21.46 18.61
CA ILE A 54 27.25 -20.98 17.22
C ILE A 54 28.46 -21.48 16.43
N THR A 55 29.66 -21.46 17.04
CA THR A 55 30.87 -21.97 16.40
C THR A 55 30.84 -23.50 16.27
N LEU A 56 30.26 -24.22 17.24
CA LEU A 56 30.10 -25.68 17.24
C LEU A 56 29.03 -26.21 16.25
N LEU A 57 28.06 -25.37 15.83
CA LEU A 57 27.06 -25.74 14.82
C LEU A 57 27.67 -26.06 13.44
N SER A 58 28.95 -25.73 13.23
CA SER A 58 29.72 -26.13 12.04
C SER A 58 30.14 -27.62 12.05
N GLY A 59 30.10 -28.30 13.21
CA GLY A 59 30.64 -29.66 13.37
C GLY A 59 29.60 -30.80 13.37
N ALA A 60 28.31 -30.50 13.49
CA ALA A 60 27.28 -31.53 13.69
C ALA A 60 26.84 -32.18 12.36
N ARG A 61 27.49 -33.29 11.97
CA ARG A 61 26.93 -34.19 10.95
C ARG A 61 25.68 -34.89 11.51
N PRO A 62 24.60 -35.04 10.74
CA PRO A 62 23.50 -35.91 11.14
C PRO A 62 24.01 -37.36 11.22
N ARG A 63 23.65 -38.09 12.29
CA ARG A 63 23.94 -39.53 12.45
C ARG A 63 23.32 -40.29 11.26
N GLN A 64 24.14 -40.65 10.27
CA GLN A 64 23.75 -41.62 9.25
C GLN A 64 23.70 -43.02 9.88
N SER A 65 22.50 -43.58 10.02
CA SER A 65 22.34 -45.03 10.05
C SER A 65 22.80 -45.59 8.70
N GLY A 66 23.63 -46.63 8.74
CA GLY A 66 24.57 -46.98 7.68
C GLY A 66 23.97 -47.31 6.31
N ALA A 67 24.62 -46.81 5.27
CA ALA A 67 24.89 -47.56 4.03
C ALA A 67 25.97 -46.84 3.18
N ARG A 68 27.07 -47.55 2.96
CA ARG A 68 28.06 -47.49 1.86
C ARG A 68 28.28 -46.17 1.09
N ARG A 69 29.43 -45.55 1.40
CA ARG A 69 30.46 -44.94 0.53
C ARG A 69 30.09 -44.61 -0.94
N ARG A 70 30.05 -43.31 -1.25
CA ARG A 70 30.58 -42.74 -2.50
C ARG A 70 31.28 -41.41 -2.17
N ILE A 71 32.59 -41.35 -2.44
CA ILE A 71 33.41 -40.15 -2.27
C ILE A 71 33.23 -39.32 -3.56
N HIS A 72 32.48 -38.22 -3.47
CA HIS A 72 32.53 -37.14 -4.45
C HIS A 72 33.10 -35.89 -3.76
N HIS A 73 34.17 -35.34 -4.32
CA HIS A 73 34.75 -34.06 -3.95
C HIS A 73 33.73 -32.93 -4.16
N ASN A 74 33.14 -32.42 -3.08
CA ASN A 74 32.40 -31.17 -3.04
C ASN A 74 32.93 -30.34 -1.86
N PHE A 75 34.12 -29.73 -2.00
CA PHE A 75 34.80 -29.03 -0.91
C PHE A 75 34.46 -27.52 -0.80
N THR A 76 33.47 -27.00 -1.54
CA THR A 76 33.18 -25.54 -1.55
C THR A 76 31.73 -25.15 -1.21
N ARG A 77 30.80 -26.10 -1.14
CA ARG A 77 29.38 -25.80 -0.82
C ARG A 77 29.02 -25.91 0.67
N GLY A 78 29.82 -26.59 1.49
CA GLY A 78 29.58 -26.78 2.93
C GLY A 78 29.83 -25.49 3.74
N GLY A 79 31.02 -24.91 3.61
CA GLY A 79 31.43 -23.73 4.39
C GLY A 79 30.55 -22.49 4.15
N ALA A 80 30.06 -22.27 2.94
CA ALA A 80 29.14 -21.16 2.64
C ALA A 80 27.73 -21.36 3.23
N ARG A 81 27.34 -22.60 3.56
CA ARG A 81 26.09 -22.90 4.25
C ARG A 81 26.26 -22.79 5.76
N GLU A 82 27.41 -23.20 6.27
CA GLU A 82 27.78 -23.08 7.69
C GLU A 82 27.94 -21.62 8.11
N ALA A 83 28.64 -20.80 7.31
CA ALA A 83 28.75 -19.35 7.54
C ALA A 83 27.37 -18.68 7.59
N ARG A 84 26.49 -19.00 6.61
CA ARG A 84 25.12 -18.48 6.61
C ARG A 84 24.31 -18.88 7.84
N LEU A 85 24.52 -20.08 8.38
CA LEU A 85 23.84 -20.53 9.59
C LEU A 85 24.36 -19.81 10.83
N GLN A 86 25.68 -19.54 10.89
CA GLN A 86 26.28 -18.75 11.96
C GLN A 86 25.78 -17.32 11.95
N ASP A 87 25.76 -16.69 10.76
CA ASP A 87 25.24 -15.33 10.58
C ASP A 87 23.76 -15.26 10.97
N PHE A 88 22.98 -16.29 10.64
CA PHE A 88 21.57 -16.39 11.06
C PHE A 88 21.42 -16.39 12.58
N TYR A 89 22.17 -17.23 13.31
CA TYR A 89 22.06 -17.29 14.78
C TYR A 89 22.61 -16.04 15.47
N ARG A 90 23.64 -15.40 14.89
CA ARG A 90 24.12 -14.09 15.36
C ARG A 90 23.05 -13.02 15.20
N ALA A 91 22.47 -12.90 14.00
CA ALA A 91 21.36 -11.98 13.74
C ALA A 91 20.15 -12.25 14.64
N GLN A 92 19.82 -13.53 14.88
CA GLN A 92 18.76 -13.92 15.82
C GLN A 92 19.09 -13.48 17.25
N ASN A 93 20.30 -13.74 17.73
CA ASN A 93 20.73 -13.33 19.07
C ASN A 93 20.67 -11.81 19.24
N ASP A 94 21.17 -11.06 18.27
CA ASP A 94 21.14 -9.59 18.26
C ASP A 94 19.70 -9.09 18.29
N LYS A 95 18.81 -9.73 17.53
CA LYS A 95 17.39 -9.42 17.53
C LYS A 95 16.73 -9.68 18.89
N ILE A 96 16.96 -10.84 19.49
CA ILE A 96 16.42 -11.18 20.82
C ILE A 96 16.91 -10.18 21.86
N ARG A 97 18.22 -9.88 21.86
CA ARG A 97 18.81 -8.89 22.77
C ARG A 97 18.20 -7.49 22.58
N SER A 98 17.93 -7.10 21.33
CA SER A 98 17.26 -5.83 21.01
C SER A 98 15.82 -5.76 21.52
N LEU A 99 15.04 -6.84 21.38
CA LEU A 99 13.65 -6.90 21.86
C LEU A 99 13.56 -6.88 23.39
N LEU A 100 14.47 -7.59 24.07
CA LEU A 100 14.50 -7.68 25.54
C LEU A 100 15.07 -6.44 26.24
N LYS A 101 15.70 -5.55 25.47
CA LYS A 101 16.29 -4.31 26.00
C LYS A 101 15.18 -3.35 26.41
N SER A 102 15.32 -2.76 27.58
CA SER A 102 14.31 -1.80 28.07
C SER A 102 14.26 -0.57 27.17
N VAL A 103 13.10 0.08 27.11
CA VAL A 103 12.92 1.32 26.33
C VAL A 103 13.86 2.43 26.82
N ASP A 104 14.08 2.53 28.13
CA ASP A 104 15.00 3.53 28.69
C ASP A 104 16.47 3.21 28.32
N ASP A 105 16.83 1.94 28.14
CA ASP A 105 18.16 1.54 27.63
C ASP A 105 18.32 1.86 26.14
N HIS A 106 17.27 1.66 25.32
CA HIS A 106 17.24 2.09 23.91
C HIS A 106 17.40 3.62 23.80
N GLU A 107 16.72 4.38 24.65
CA GLU A 107 16.85 5.83 24.71
C GLU A 107 18.26 6.25 25.16
N ARG A 108 18.80 5.62 26.21
CA ARG A 108 20.13 5.93 26.74
C ARG A 108 21.23 5.64 25.71
N GLU A 109 21.21 4.48 25.06
CA GLU A 109 22.19 4.14 24.04
C GLU A 109 22.10 5.08 22.83
N ALA A 110 20.89 5.45 22.40
CA ALA A 110 20.73 6.46 21.36
C ALA A 110 21.33 7.82 21.77
N ARG A 111 21.14 8.24 23.03
CA ARG A 111 21.75 9.46 23.59
C ARG A 111 23.27 9.34 23.77
N GLU A 112 23.81 8.18 24.09
CA GLU A 112 25.26 7.94 24.20
C GLU A 112 25.93 7.90 22.81
N THR A 113 25.25 7.32 21.82
CA THR A 113 25.70 7.30 20.42
C THR A 113 25.62 8.70 19.79
N GLN A 114 24.61 9.50 20.16
CA GLN A 114 24.51 10.93 19.80
C GLN A 114 25.34 11.84 20.74
N GLY A 115 25.85 11.30 21.84
CA GLY A 115 26.51 12.01 22.92
C GLY A 115 27.92 12.43 22.53
N ASP A 116 28.06 13.72 22.24
CA ASP A 116 29.21 14.53 21.83
C ASP A 116 30.60 14.29 22.51
N ASN A 117 30.82 13.32 23.40
CA ASN A 117 32.01 13.32 24.28
C ASN A 117 33.20 12.45 23.83
N ASN A 118 33.14 11.70 22.72
CA ASN A 118 34.32 10.99 22.23
C ASN A 118 35.12 11.84 21.24
N LEU A 119 36.36 12.20 21.63
CA LEU A 119 37.31 12.95 20.80
C LEU A 119 37.48 12.32 19.40
N LYS A 120 37.47 10.98 19.29
CA LYS A 120 37.60 10.27 18.00
C LYS A 120 36.41 10.54 17.07
N TYR A 121 35.20 10.53 17.62
CA TYR A 121 33.98 10.82 16.86
C TYR A 121 33.93 12.29 16.43
N GLN A 122 34.27 13.24 17.33
CA GLN A 122 34.33 14.65 16.96
C GLN A 122 35.38 14.94 15.88
N ILE A 123 36.56 14.30 15.96
CA ILE A 123 37.59 14.42 14.93
C ILE A 123 37.07 13.86 13.60
N ALA A 124 36.37 12.71 13.60
CA ALA A 124 35.80 12.13 12.39
C ALA A 124 34.81 13.09 11.72
N VAL A 125 33.80 13.56 12.47
CA VAL A 125 32.70 14.36 11.91
C VAL A 125 33.14 15.80 11.60
N LYS A 126 33.69 16.52 12.59
CA LYS A 126 34.09 17.93 12.40
C LYS A 126 35.34 18.04 11.51
N GLY A 127 36.28 17.11 11.64
CA GLY A 127 37.47 17.07 10.80
C GLY A 127 37.14 16.79 9.33
N SER A 128 36.22 15.86 9.05
CA SER A 128 35.77 15.61 7.68
C SER A 128 35.03 16.80 7.08
N LEU A 129 34.17 17.47 7.85
CA LEU A 129 33.49 18.69 7.39
C LEU A 129 34.49 19.80 7.05
N ALA A 130 35.45 20.07 7.95
CA ALA A 130 36.48 21.08 7.72
C ALA A 130 37.35 20.73 6.50
N ALA A 131 37.73 19.47 6.34
CA ALA A 131 38.46 19.00 5.18
C ALA A 131 37.66 19.19 3.89
N ASN A 132 36.38 18.80 3.84
CA ASN A 132 35.54 18.98 2.66
C ASN A 132 35.42 20.47 2.24
N VAL A 133 35.34 21.39 3.20
CA VAL A 133 35.34 22.85 2.93
C VAL A 133 36.68 23.34 2.36
N VAL A 134 37.81 22.84 2.86
CA VAL A 134 39.13 23.24 2.33
C VAL A 134 39.37 22.62 0.95
N LEU A 135 38.99 21.36 0.77
CA LEU A 135 39.14 20.63 -0.48
C LEU A 135 38.25 21.20 -1.59
N SER A 136 37.05 21.69 -1.26
CA SER A 136 36.18 22.33 -2.25
C SER A 136 36.83 23.58 -2.85
N ALA A 137 37.47 24.42 -2.04
CA ALA A 137 38.20 25.59 -2.52
C ALA A 137 39.40 25.20 -3.40
N LEU A 138 40.13 24.15 -3.01
CA LEU A 138 41.27 23.64 -3.76
C LEU A 138 40.87 23.06 -5.12
N GLN A 139 39.76 22.34 -5.18
CA GLN A 139 39.23 21.78 -6.43
C GLN A 139 38.58 22.84 -7.33
N LEU A 140 37.93 23.85 -6.75
CA LEU A 140 37.47 25.03 -7.48
C LEU A 140 38.62 25.72 -8.21
N TYR A 141 39.72 25.94 -7.51
CA TYR A 141 40.94 26.45 -8.13
C TYR A 141 41.46 25.52 -9.23
N ALA A 142 41.52 24.20 -8.99
CA ALA A 142 42.01 23.23 -9.97
C ALA A 142 41.17 23.21 -11.25
N ALA A 143 39.85 23.25 -11.14
CA ALA A 143 38.93 23.27 -12.28
C ALA A 143 39.05 24.56 -13.11
N ILE A 144 39.03 25.73 -12.45
CA ILE A 144 39.13 27.02 -13.15
C ILE A 144 40.49 27.17 -13.84
N SER A 145 41.57 26.76 -13.17
CA SER A 145 42.94 26.91 -13.71
C SER A 145 43.29 25.91 -14.80
N SER A 146 42.65 24.74 -14.84
CA SER A 146 42.91 23.71 -15.85
C SER A 146 42.04 23.82 -17.10
N GLY A 147 40.88 24.46 -17.01
CA GLY A 147 39.88 24.44 -18.08
C GLY A 147 39.28 23.06 -18.40
N SER A 148 39.58 22.04 -17.59
CA SER A 148 39.15 20.66 -17.83
C SER A 148 37.72 20.40 -17.38
N LEU A 149 36.94 19.77 -18.25
CA LEU A 149 35.55 19.41 -17.97
C LEU A 149 35.43 18.27 -16.95
N SER A 150 36.38 17.31 -16.93
CA SER A 150 36.36 16.25 -15.92
C SER A 150 36.71 16.78 -14.53
N LEU A 151 37.69 17.71 -14.44
CA LEU A 151 38.03 18.37 -13.19
C LEU A 151 36.93 19.32 -12.70
N PHE A 152 36.20 19.95 -13.63
CA PHE A 152 35.02 20.73 -13.28
C PHE A 152 33.91 19.84 -12.71
N THR A 153 33.78 18.61 -13.22
CA THR A 153 32.80 17.64 -12.72
C THR A 153 33.12 17.17 -11.30
N THR A 154 34.39 16.84 -11.01
CA THR A 154 34.83 16.47 -9.65
C THR A 154 34.71 17.63 -8.66
N MET A 155 34.97 18.85 -9.15
CA MET A 155 34.85 20.08 -8.37
C MET A 155 33.40 20.37 -7.98
N ALA A 156 32.45 20.18 -8.90
CA ALA A 156 31.03 20.34 -8.59
C ALA A 156 30.64 19.45 -7.42
N ASP A 157 30.97 18.15 -7.48
CA ASP A 157 30.74 17.19 -6.40
C ASP A 157 31.29 17.70 -5.06
N SER A 158 32.59 18.02 -5.00
CA SER A 158 33.25 18.45 -3.77
C SER A 158 32.80 19.82 -3.23
N VAL A 159 32.31 20.74 -4.08
CA VAL A 159 31.76 22.04 -3.64
C VAL A 159 30.37 21.88 -3.05
N PHE A 160 29.56 21.00 -3.63
CA PHE A 160 28.19 20.83 -3.22
C PHE A 160 28.06 19.94 -1.97
N ASP A 161 29.00 19.04 -1.70
CA ASP A 161 29.05 18.27 -0.44
C ASP A 161 28.95 19.13 0.84
N PRO A 162 29.84 20.12 1.09
CA PRO A 162 29.72 20.97 2.27
C PRO A 162 28.47 21.87 2.24
N LEU A 163 27.97 22.24 1.05
CA LEU A 163 26.73 23.02 0.93
C LEU A 163 25.51 22.21 1.39
N SER A 164 25.47 20.91 1.11
CA SER A 164 24.42 20.02 1.62
C SER A 164 24.42 19.96 3.15
N GLY A 165 25.62 19.87 3.76
CA GLY A 165 25.78 19.89 5.22
C GLY A 165 25.37 21.22 5.86
N ILE A 166 25.64 22.35 5.18
CA ILE A 166 25.17 23.68 5.61
C ILE A 166 23.65 23.75 5.52
N MET A 167 23.05 23.25 4.43
CA MET A 167 21.59 23.24 4.24
C MET A 167 20.89 22.39 5.30
N LEU A 168 21.46 21.24 5.66
CA LEU A 168 21.00 20.40 6.76
C LEU A 168 21.09 21.13 8.11
N MET A 169 22.20 21.83 8.36
CA MET A 169 22.38 22.63 9.59
C MET A 169 21.36 23.78 9.69
N LEU A 170 21.07 24.45 8.58
CA LEU A 170 20.04 25.49 8.50
C LEU A 170 18.64 24.92 8.71
N SER A 171 18.35 23.77 8.09
CA SER A 171 17.08 23.04 8.23
C SER A 171 16.86 22.62 9.69
N HIS A 172 17.88 22.05 10.34
CA HIS A 172 17.81 21.67 11.74
C HIS A 172 17.60 22.88 12.68
N ARG A 173 18.25 24.02 12.40
CA ARG A 173 17.99 25.27 13.13
C ARG A 173 16.56 25.79 12.92
N ALA A 174 16.02 25.65 11.71
CA ALA A 174 14.64 26.02 11.39
C ALA A 174 13.62 25.10 12.08
N VAL A 175 13.93 23.80 12.22
CA VAL A 175 13.12 22.83 12.98
C VAL A 175 13.13 23.12 14.47
N LYS A 176 14.25 23.61 15.05
CA LYS A 176 14.28 24.00 16.47
C LYS A 176 13.44 25.24 16.81
N LYS A 177 13.06 26.05 15.82
CA LYS A 177 12.23 27.26 15.99
C LYS A 177 10.84 27.08 15.37
N VAL A 178 10.11 26.04 15.77
CA VAL A 178 8.75 25.79 15.28
C VAL A 178 7.72 26.57 16.10
N ASP A 179 6.87 27.32 15.41
CA ASP A 179 5.59 27.79 15.95
C ASP A 179 4.55 26.66 15.84
N THR A 180 4.19 26.09 16.99
CA THR A 180 3.28 24.96 17.11
C THR A 180 1.86 25.29 16.64
N ARG A 181 1.45 26.56 16.63
CA ARG A 181 0.12 26.97 16.14
C ARG A 181 0.01 26.87 14.63
N LYS A 182 1.10 27.17 13.91
CA LYS A 182 1.14 27.12 12.44
C LYS A 182 1.54 25.74 11.91
N TYR A 183 2.34 24.98 12.68
CA TYR A 183 2.82 23.65 12.33
C TYR A 183 2.61 22.69 13.51
N PRO A 184 1.38 22.19 13.71
CA PRO A 184 1.04 21.34 14.85
C PRO A 184 1.76 19.99 14.85
N SER A 185 2.08 19.45 13.67
CA SER A 185 2.86 18.22 13.48
C SER A 185 4.37 18.48 13.41
N GLY A 186 4.85 19.66 13.80
CA GLY A 186 6.26 20.04 13.70
C GLY A 186 6.73 20.41 12.28
N ARG A 187 8.04 20.65 12.13
CA ARG A 187 8.70 20.97 10.84
C ARG A 187 9.74 19.96 10.41
N ALA A 188 9.75 18.74 10.97
CA ALA A 188 10.78 17.73 10.70
C ALA A 188 10.99 17.47 9.19
N ARG A 189 9.90 17.51 8.42
CA ARG A 189 9.87 17.32 6.95
C ARG A 189 10.60 18.40 6.15
N ILE A 190 10.90 19.57 6.73
CA ILE A 190 11.67 20.63 6.04
C ILE A 190 13.08 20.14 5.68
N SER A 191 13.68 19.30 6.54
CA SER A 191 15.00 18.71 6.26
C SER A 191 14.98 17.88 4.98
N THR A 192 14.01 16.97 4.88
CA THR A 192 13.78 16.11 3.71
C THR A 192 13.48 16.94 2.46
N ALA A 193 12.61 17.94 2.55
CA ALA A 193 12.32 18.85 1.44
C ALA A 193 13.57 19.61 0.97
N GLY A 194 14.42 20.07 1.90
CA GLY A 194 15.70 20.71 1.59
C GLY A 194 16.65 19.79 0.83
N ASN A 195 16.77 18.53 1.26
CA ASN A 195 17.59 17.52 0.60
C ASN A 195 17.08 17.21 -0.82
N ILE A 196 15.75 17.10 -1.02
CA ILE A 196 15.16 16.89 -2.35
C ILE A 196 15.48 18.05 -3.30
N VAL A 197 15.28 19.30 -2.85
CA VAL A 197 15.61 20.49 -3.66
C VAL A 197 17.09 20.50 -4.01
N PHE A 198 17.95 20.14 -3.07
CA PHE A 198 19.38 20.06 -3.29
C PHE A 198 19.76 19.00 -4.33
N SER A 199 19.17 17.80 -4.23
CA SER A 199 19.37 16.74 -5.21
C SER A 199 18.97 17.16 -6.64
N PHE A 200 17.89 17.94 -6.79
CA PHE A 200 17.49 18.47 -8.11
C PHE A 200 18.45 19.54 -8.64
N ILE A 201 19.01 20.38 -7.76
CA ILE A 201 20.07 21.34 -8.15
C ILE A 201 21.28 20.55 -8.67
N MET A 202 21.70 19.50 -7.96
CA MET A 202 22.82 18.65 -8.38
C MET A 202 22.57 17.93 -9.69
N PHE A 203 21.39 17.34 -9.86
CA PHE A 203 20.97 16.75 -11.12
C PHE A 203 21.04 17.76 -12.27
N SER A 204 20.60 19.01 -12.04
CA SER A 204 20.66 20.08 -13.03
C SER A 204 22.10 20.46 -13.39
N VAL A 205 22.99 20.58 -12.39
CA VAL A 205 24.42 20.82 -12.61
C VAL A 205 25.04 19.70 -13.45
N SER A 206 24.75 18.43 -13.12
CA SER A 206 25.22 17.28 -13.90
C SER A 206 24.71 17.31 -15.34
N LEU A 207 23.45 17.70 -15.58
CA LEU A 207 22.90 17.84 -16.93
C LEU A 207 23.61 18.93 -17.73
N VAL A 208 23.89 20.08 -17.10
CA VAL A 208 24.68 21.15 -17.74
C VAL A 208 26.06 20.64 -18.12
N LEU A 209 26.73 19.88 -17.25
CA LEU A 209 28.05 19.30 -17.54
C LEU A 209 28.02 18.25 -18.65
N ILE A 210 26.98 17.42 -18.72
CA ILE A 210 26.76 16.50 -19.84
C ILE A 210 26.64 17.29 -21.15
N VAL A 211 25.82 18.34 -21.18
CA VAL A 211 25.62 19.16 -22.39
C VAL A 211 26.89 19.90 -22.79
N MET A 212 27.62 20.49 -21.83
CA MET A 212 28.89 21.16 -22.09
C MET A 212 29.93 20.19 -22.66
N SER A 213 30.05 19.01 -22.06
CA SER A 213 31.01 17.99 -22.50
C SER A 213 30.62 17.34 -23.82
N ALA A 214 29.34 17.15 -24.09
CA ALA A 214 28.86 16.67 -25.39
C ALA A 214 29.09 17.70 -26.50
N ARG A 215 28.92 19.00 -26.21
CA ARG A 215 29.22 20.08 -27.14
C ARG A 215 30.71 20.16 -27.44
N ASP A 216 31.55 20.06 -26.42
CA ASP A 216 33.01 20.04 -26.58
C ASP A 216 33.47 18.87 -27.45
N LEU A 217 32.90 17.69 -27.21
CA LEU A 217 33.16 16.50 -28.02
C LEU A 217 32.67 16.64 -29.48
N ALA A 218 31.51 17.28 -29.68
CA ALA A 218 30.94 17.50 -31.01
C ALA A 218 31.62 18.62 -31.81
N ALA A 219 32.13 19.65 -31.12
CA ALA A 219 32.88 20.74 -31.74
C ALA A 219 34.23 20.25 -32.30
N GLY A 220 34.83 19.25 -31.65
CA GLY A 220 36.14 18.73 -32.03
C GLY A 220 37.29 19.65 -31.59
N SER A 221 38.49 19.09 -31.50
CA SER A 221 39.73 19.87 -31.30
C SER A 221 40.71 19.61 -32.44
N ASP A 222 41.35 20.69 -32.91
CA ASP A 222 42.48 20.62 -33.85
C ASP A 222 43.76 20.11 -33.18
N SER A 223 43.83 20.13 -31.83
CA SER A 223 44.94 19.57 -31.06
C SER A 223 44.74 18.08 -30.79
N GLU A 224 45.81 17.28 -30.86
CA GLU A 224 45.71 15.85 -30.50
C GLU A 224 45.48 15.63 -28.99
N THR A 225 45.87 16.57 -28.14
CA THR A 225 45.80 16.51 -26.67
C THR A 225 45.39 17.85 -26.06
N ASN A 226 44.81 17.82 -24.85
CA ASN A 226 44.49 19.01 -24.05
C ASN A 226 45.74 19.61 -23.37
N GLU A 227 45.67 20.87 -22.97
CA GLU A 227 46.75 21.53 -22.21
C GLU A 227 46.91 20.91 -20.81
N PHE A 228 48.13 20.52 -20.47
CA PHE A 228 48.42 19.86 -19.20
C PHE A 228 48.78 20.87 -18.11
N HIS A 229 47.85 21.11 -17.19
CA HIS A 229 48.07 21.97 -16.03
C HIS A 229 48.57 21.19 -14.82
N PHE A 230 49.90 21.16 -14.64
CA PHE A 230 50.55 20.42 -13.55
C PHE A 230 50.07 20.82 -12.16
N THR A 231 49.83 22.11 -11.93
CA THR A 231 49.33 22.64 -10.65
C THR A 231 47.94 22.10 -10.31
N SER A 232 47.07 21.93 -11.30
CA SER A 232 45.71 21.39 -11.11
C SER A 232 45.75 19.90 -10.76
N VAL A 233 46.66 19.12 -11.36
CA VAL A 233 46.88 17.72 -10.97
C VAL A 233 47.31 17.62 -9.51
N ILE A 234 48.27 18.44 -9.08
CA ILE A 234 48.74 18.45 -7.69
C ILE A 234 47.59 18.79 -6.73
N ALA A 235 46.78 19.79 -7.07
CA ALA A 235 45.64 20.20 -6.25
C ALA A 235 44.63 19.06 -6.05
N VAL A 236 44.25 18.34 -7.11
CA VAL A 236 43.31 17.21 -6.99
C VAL A 236 43.98 15.98 -6.38
N ALA A 237 45.29 15.77 -6.58
CA ALA A 237 46.04 14.70 -5.92
C ALA A 237 46.14 14.91 -4.40
N ILE A 238 46.30 16.15 -3.93
CA ILE A 238 46.21 16.51 -2.51
C ILE A 238 44.81 16.19 -1.99
N ALA A 239 43.76 16.56 -2.74
CA ALA A 239 42.38 16.25 -2.36
C ALA A 239 42.12 14.74 -2.24
N PHE A 240 42.58 13.97 -3.22
CA PHE A 240 42.52 12.51 -3.19
C PHE A 240 43.28 11.95 -1.97
N GLY A 241 44.49 12.42 -1.71
CA GLY A 241 45.29 11.99 -0.56
C GLY A 241 44.62 12.30 0.78
N THR A 242 44.06 13.50 0.94
CA THR A 242 43.32 13.88 2.15
C THR A 242 42.07 13.01 2.35
N LYS A 243 41.25 12.82 1.31
CA LYS A 243 40.08 11.93 1.37
C LYS A 243 40.49 10.48 1.67
N PHE A 244 41.63 10.01 1.16
CA PHE A 244 42.14 8.67 1.44
C PHE A 244 42.53 8.50 2.91
N CYS A 245 43.19 9.49 3.51
CA CYS A 245 43.48 9.48 4.94
C CYS A 245 42.20 9.49 5.80
N LEU A 246 41.21 10.30 5.43
CA LEU A 246 39.91 10.34 6.12
C LEU A 246 39.14 9.03 5.98
N TRP A 247 39.19 8.41 4.80
CA TRP A 247 38.61 7.10 4.53
C TRP A 247 39.23 6.02 5.42
N LEU A 248 40.56 5.97 5.55
CA LEU A 248 41.26 5.04 6.45
C LEU A 248 40.91 5.31 7.92
N TYR A 249 40.84 6.58 8.31
CA TYR A 249 40.46 6.96 9.66
C TYR A 249 39.04 6.48 9.98
N CYS A 250 38.06 6.81 9.14
CA CYS A 250 36.68 6.40 9.33
C CYS A 250 36.53 4.87 9.25
N TRP A 251 37.30 4.18 8.41
CA TRP A 251 37.31 2.71 8.35
C TRP A 251 37.65 2.08 9.72
N SER A 252 38.59 2.67 10.47
CA SER A 252 39.03 2.12 11.76
C SER A 252 37.98 2.20 12.87
N ILE A 253 36.99 3.10 12.73
CA ILE A 253 35.98 3.40 13.77
C ILE A 253 34.54 3.25 13.27
N LYS A 254 34.33 2.83 12.01
CA LYS A 254 32.98 2.71 11.40
C LYS A 254 32.05 1.74 12.14
N HIS A 255 32.61 0.70 12.77
CA HIS A 255 31.84 -0.31 13.49
C HIS A 255 31.37 0.16 14.87
N ILE A 256 31.88 1.31 15.34
CA ILE A 256 31.55 1.86 16.66
C ILE A 256 30.42 2.89 16.52
N TYR A 257 30.38 3.64 15.41
CA TYR A 257 29.45 4.74 15.20
C TYR A 257 28.80 4.65 13.81
N SER A 258 27.49 4.47 13.76
CA SER A 258 26.71 4.40 12.51
C SER A 258 26.89 5.63 11.62
N GLN A 259 26.98 6.83 12.20
CA GLN A 259 27.24 8.06 11.46
C GLN A 259 28.62 8.10 10.80
N VAL A 260 29.61 7.46 11.43
CA VAL A 260 30.97 7.36 10.85
C VAL A 260 31.01 6.32 9.74
N GLU A 261 30.15 5.30 9.77
CA GLU A 261 29.96 4.40 8.63
C GLU A 261 29.42 5.12 7.40
N ILE A 262 28.43 6.02 7.58
CA ILE A 262 27.91 6.84 6.48
C ILE A 262 29.02 7.70 5.90
N LEU A 263 29.76 8.41 6.75
CA LEU A 263 30.89 9.25 6.35
C LEU A 263 32.03 8.46 5.69
N TRP A 264 32.24 7.22 6.10
CA TRP A 264 33.17 6.31 5.45
C TRP A 264 32.75 5.96 4.02
N ARG A 265 31.46 5.69 3.80
CA ARG A 265 30.90 5.43 2.46
C ARG A 265 31.01 6.66 1.57
N ASP A 266 30.78 7.84 2.13
CA ASP A 266 30.94 9.15 1.49
C ASP A 266 32.36 9.34 0.95
N HIS A 267 33.37 9.34 1.85
CA HIS A 267 34.78 9.48 1.46
C HIS A 267 35.23 8.42 0.44
N ARG A 268 34.67 7.21 0.51
CA ARG A 268 34.95 6.15 -0.47
C ARG A 268 34.46 6.52 -1.87
N ASN A 269 33.24 7.04 -1.97
CA ASN A 269 32.65 7.44 -3.25
C ASN A 269 33.45 8.59 -3.86
N ASP A 270 33.85 9.57 -3.04
CA ASP A 270 34.65 10.72 -3.48
C ASP A 270 36.03 10.30 -4.00
N LEU A 271 36.63 9.27 -3.43
CA LEU A 271 37.88 8.70 -3.94
C LEU A 271 37.71 8.14 -5.35
N PHE A 272 36.60 7.46 -5.62
CA PHE A 272 36.31 6.95 -6.97
C PHE A 272 36.09 8.09 -7.96
N ILE A 273 35.28 9.09 -7.58
CA ILE A 273 34.95 10.24 -8.43
C ILE A 273 36.21 11.07 -8.72
N ASN A 274 36.95 11.48 -7.68
CA ASN A 274 38.18 12.26 -7.82
C ASN A 274 39.30 11.48 -8.53
N GLY A 275 39.46 10.19 -8.22
CA GLY A 275 40.44 9.34 -8.88
C GLY A 275 40.17 9.19 -10.38
N PHE A 276 38.90 8.98 -10.75
CA PHE A 276 38.50 8.86 -12.15
C PHE A 276 38.60 10.21 -12.90
N GLY A 277 38.31 11.34 -12.23
CA GLY A 277 38.51 12.68 -12.78
C GLY A 277 39.98 12.99 -13.09
N ILE A 278 40.91 12.77 -12.14
CA ILE A 278 42.35 12.95 -12.40
C ILE A 278 42.82 12.05 -13.54
N PHE A 279 42.36 10.80 -13.57
CA PHE A 279 42.73 9.84 -14.61
C PHE A 279 42.29 10.33 -16.00
N THR A 280 41.03 10.71 -16.15
CA THR A 280 40.47 11.15 -17.44
C THR A 280 41.05 12.48 -17.91
N PHE A 281 41.29 13.44 -17.00
CA PHE A 281 42.04 14.67 -17.29
C PHE A 281 43.46 14.39 -17.79
N SER A 282 44.20 13.56 -17.07
CA SER A 282 45.60 13.24 -17.39
C SER A 282 45.70 12.49 -18.72
N ALA A 283 44.77 11.57 -18.97
CA ALA A 283 44.67 10.84 -20.23
C ALA A 283 44.26 11.77 -21.39
N GLY A 284 43.36 12.73 -21.16
CA GLY A 284 43.00 13.78 -22.12
C GLY A 284 44.19 14.64 -22.56
N SER A 285 45.08 14.92 -21.61
CA SER A 285 46.25 15.76 -21.81
C SER A 285 47.48 15.02 -22.36
N LYS A 286 47.52 13.68 -22.29
CA LYS A 286 48.70 12.88 -22.69
C LYS A 286 48.45 11.87 -23.81
N ILE A 287 47.21 11.44 -24.00
CA ILE A 287 46.84 10.38 -24.95
C ILE A 287 45.99 10.96 -26.08
N LYS A 288 44.75 11.40 -25.79
CA LYS A 288 43.83 11.99 -26.77
C LYS A 288 42.87 12.96 -26.09
N TRP A 289 42.69 14.15 -26.66
CA TRP A 289 41.88 15.25 -26.11
C TRP A 289 40.47 14.82 -25.67
N TRP A 290 39.78 13.98 -26.45
CA TRP A 290 38.38 13.58 -26.23
C TRP A 290 38.16 12.74 -24.96
N ILE A 291 39.22 12.19 -24.37
CA ILE A 291 39.12 11.36 -23.17
C ILE A 291 38.64 12.21 -21.97
N ASP A 292 39.00 13.49 -21.92
CA ASP A 292 38.58 14.41 -20.86
C ASP A 292 37.07 14.71 -20.90
N PRO A 293 36.49 15.22 -22.01
CA PRO A 293 35.04 15.42 -22.11
C PRO A 293 34.26 14.11 -22.03
N MET A 294 34.78 12.98 -22.54
CA MET A 294 34.13 11.68 -22.34
C MET A 294 34.10 11.30 -20.86
N GLY A 295 35.21 11.48 -20.14
CA GLY A 295 35.29 11.27 -18.70
C GLY A 295 34.26 12.11 -17.97
N ALA A 296 34.18 13.40 -18.27
CA ALA A 296 33.21 14.32 -17.70
C ALA A 296 31.74 13.86 -17.92
N ILE A 297 31.41 13.35 -19.11
CA ILE A 297 30.08 12.77 -19.39
C ILE A 297 29.79 11.58 -18.47
N ILE A 298 30.73 10.63 -18.38
CA ILE A 298 30.58 9.43 -17.56
C ILE A 298 30.42 9.80 -16.08
N LEU A 299 31.28 10.66 -15.54
CA LEU A 299 31.15 11.16 -14.16
C LEU A 299 29.80 11.84 -13.94
N SER A 300 29.38 12.71 -14.86
CA SER A 300 28.13 13.47 -14.71
C SER A 300 26.90 12.56 -14.70
N PHE A 301 26.87 11.48 -15.50
CA PHE A 301 25.80 10.49 -15.44
C PHE A 301 25.79 9.72 -14.11
N LEU A 302 26.97 9.36 -13.58
CA LEU A 302 27.08 8.69 -12.28
C LEU A 302 26.58 9.58 -11.15
N ILE A 303 27.02 10.84 -11.10
CA ILE A 303 26.59 11.83 -10.10
C ILE A 303 25.08 12.08 -10.24
N ALA A 304 24.57 12.30 -11.45
CA ALA A 304 23.14 12.48 -11.69
C ALA A 304 22.30 11.30 -11.18
N GLY A 305 22.76 10.07 -11.43
CA GLY A 305 22.07 8.85 -10.97
C GLY A 305 22.09 8.69 -9.45
N LEU A 306 23.21 9.01 -8.79
CA LEU A 306 23.32 9.00 -7.33
C LEU A 306 22.35 10.01 -6.70
N TRP A 307 22.35 11.26 -7.16
CA TRP A 307 21.48 12.30 -6.62
C TRP A 307 20.00 12.06 -6.94
N LEU A 308 19.67 11.50 -8.11
CA LEU A 308 18.28 11.13 -8.42
C LEU A 308 17.78 10.02 -7.49
N ARG A 309 18.64 9.04 -7.17
CA ARG A 309 18.32 8.01 -6.17
C ARG A 309 18.14 8.62 -4.78
N THR A 310 19.03 9.51 -4.35
CA THR A 310 18.89 10.23 -3.07
C THR A 310 17.60 11.06 -3.01
N ALA A 311 17.23 11.73 -4.11
CA ALA A 311 15.97 12.45 -4.20
C ALA A 311 14.77 11.52 -4.02
N TYR A 312 14.81 10.33 -4.63
CA TYR A 312 13.76 9.32 -4.49
C TYR A 312 13.66 8.80 -3.05
N GLU A 313 14.78 8.45 -2.42
CA GLU A 313 14.82 7.99 -1.02
C GLU A 313 14.24 9.05 -0.07
N GLU A 314 14.65 10.31 -0.19
CA GLU A 314 14.09 11.42 0.60
C GLU A 314 12.62 11.66 0.28
N PHE A 315 12.19 11.54 -0.97
CA PHE A 315 10.78 11.64 -1.33
C PHE A 315 9.94 10.54 -0.68
N GLN A 316 10.46 9.31 -0.59
CA GLN A 316 9.79 8.20 0.12
C GLN A 316 9.58 8.52 1.61
N LEU A 317 10.53 9.19 2.27
CA LEU A 317 10.39 9.65 3.65
C LEU A 317 9.30 10.73 3.81
N LEU A 318 9.06 11.53 2.75
CA LEU A 318 8.06 12.58 2.76
C LEU A 318 6.63 12.05 2.59
N ILE A 319 6.44 11.03 1.75
CA ILE A 319 5.13 10.40 1.49
C ILE A 319 4.72 9.40 2.59
N GLY A 320 5.63 9.06 3.49
CA GLY A 320 5.36 8.16 4.62
C GLY A 320 5.52 6.68 4.27
N VAL A 321 6.67 6.32 3.71
CA VAL A 321 7.07 4.91 3.61
C VAL A 321 7.08 4.23 4.99
N SER A 322 6.70 2.95 5.03
CA SER A 322 6.69 2.14 6.25
C SER A 322 8.07 2.08 6.90
N ALA A 323 8.08 2.00 8.23
CA ALA A 323 9.29 1.70 9.00
C ALA A 323 9.82 0.30 8.67
N GLU A 324 11.11 0.10 8.98
CA GLU A 324 11.77 -1.20 8.81
C GLU A 324 11.05 -2.29 9.63
N PRO A 325 10.97 -3.54 9.10
CA PRO A 325 10.31 -4.66 9.78
C PRO A 325 10.83 -4.87 11.20
N GLU A 326 12.11 -4.62 11.43
CA GLU A 326 12.75 -4.77 12.72
C GLU A 326 12.18 -3.82 13.76
N PHE A 327 11.88 -2.58 13.36
CA PHE A 327 11.28 -1.56 14.21
C PHE A 327 9.81 -1.86 14.49
N LEU A 328 9.06 -2.31 13.48
CA LEU A 328 7.68 -2.77 13.67
C LEU A 328 7.61 -3.91 14.69
N GLN A 329 8.48 -4.92 14.57
CA GLN A 329 8.56 -6.03 15.53
C GLN A 329 8.89 -5.56 16.95
N LEU A 330 9.76 -4.55 17.10
CA LEU A 330 10.09 -3.98 18.41
C LEU A 330 8.87 -3.30 19.03
N ILE A 331 8.16 -2.47 18.27
CA ILE A 331 6.94 -1.80 18.74
C ILE A 331 5.88 -2.83 19.12
N THR A 332 5.64 -3.82 18.25
CA THR A 332 4.69 -4.90 18.52
C THR A 332 5.04 -5.65 19.81
N TYR A 333 6.32 -5.99 20.00
CA TYR A 333 6.76 -6.65 21.24
C TYR A 333 6.54 -5.78 22.48
N ILE A 334 6.87 -4.48 22.41
CA ILE A 334 6.65 -3.54 23.52
C ILE A 334 5.15 -3.41 23.84
N ALA A 335 4.29 -3.33 22.83
CA ALA A 335 2.85 -3.23 23.01
C ALA A 335 2.27 -4.52 23.62
N MET A 336 2.66 -5.69 23.11
CA MET A 336 2.22 -6.99 23.61
C MET A 336 2.64 -7.27 25.06
N THR A 337 3.78 -6.72 25.49
CA THR A 337 4.32 -6.94 26.84
C THR A 337 4.05 -5.79 27.80
N HIS A 338 3.22 -4.82 27.40
CA HIS A 338 3.02 -3.58 28.13
C HIS A 338 2.21 -3.74 29.42
N SER A 339 1.03 -4.37 29.32
CA SER A 339 0.09 -4.60 30.42
C SER A 339 -0.65 -5.91 30.21
N THR A 340 -1.10 -6.53 31.30
CA THR A 340 -1.98 -7.72 31.28
C THR A 340 -3.39 -7.42 30.77
N ASP A 341 -3.79 -6.14 30.79
CA ASP A 341 -5.13 -5.71 30.35
C ASP A 341 -5.25 -5.65 28.83
N VAL A 342 -4.11 -5.63 28.13
CA VAL A 342 -4.03 -5.75 26.67
C VAL A 342 -4.25 -7.20 26.28
N LYS A 343 -5.42 -7.50 25.73
CA LYS A 343 -5.79 -8.87 25.33
C LYS A 343 -5.17 -9.26 23.99
N GLN A 344 -5.15 -8.31 23.06
CA GLN A 344 -4.67 -8.52 21.70
C GLN A 344 -4.15 -7.20 21.12
N ILE A 345 -3.23 -7.30 20.18
CA ILE A 345 -2.84 -6.19 19.30
C ILE A 345 -3.57 -6.40 17.99
N ASP A 346 -4.37 -5.42 17.58
CA ASP A 346 -5.10 -5.49 16.32
C ASP A 346 -4.20 -5.04 15.17
N THR A 347 -3.72 -3.79 15.24
CA THR A 347 -2.95 -3.17 14.18
C THR A 347 -1.72 -2.45 14.74
N VAL A 348 -0.57 -2.62 14.08
CA VAL A 348 0.64 -1.82 14.33
C VAL A 348 1.12 -1.24 13.01
N ARG A 349 1.16 0.08 12.94
CA ARG A 349 1.70 0.83 11.80
C ARG A 349 2.75 1.79 12.31
N ALA A 350 3.88 1.84 11.62
CA ALA A 350 4.87 2.88 11.82
C ALA A 350 5.33 3.35 10.46
N TYR A 351 5.30 4.65 10.22
CA TYR A 351 5.65 5.24 8.94
C TYR A 351 6.41 6.54 9.12
N HIS A 352 7.19 6.91 8.10
CA HIS A 352 8.03 8.09 8.15
C HIS A 352 7.21 9.40 8.06
N SER A 353 7.62 10.38 8.84
CA SER A 353 7.23 11.79 8.76
C SER A 353 8.51 12.60 8.59
N GLY A 354 9.05 12.59 7.37
CA GLY A 354 10.44 13.01 7.14
C GLY A 354 11.41 12.06 7.85
N PRO A 355 12.40 12.54 8.61
CA PRO A 355 13.41 11.67 9.22
C PRO A 355 12.94 10.93 10.49
N ARG A 356 11.72 11.17 10.97
CA ARG A 356 11.17 10.57 12.20
C ARG A 356 9.96 9.69 11.91
N TYR A 357 9.54 8.87 12.88
CA TYR A 357 8.40 7.98 12.78
C TYR A 357 7.14 8.56 13.42
N ILE A 358 6.01 8.37 12.76
CA ILE A 358 4.69 8.35 13.41
C ILE A 358 4.32 6.89 13.61
N VAL A 359 3.86 6.56 14.81
CA VAL A 359 3.48 5.20 15.19
C VAL A 359 1.99 5.19 15.54
N GLU A 360 1.24 4.26 14.97
CA GLU A 360 -0.18 4.01 15.24
C GLU A 360 -0.31 2.56 15.74
N ILE A 361 -0.94 2.39 16.89
CA ILE A 361 -1.10 1.10 17.55
C ILE A 361 -2.54 0.98 18.02
N ASP A 362 -3.21 -0.08 17.61
CA ASP A 362 -4.57 -0.40 18.01
C ASP A 362 -4.51 -1.61 18.95
N ILE A 363 -4.90 -1.40 20.21
CA ILE A 363 -4.90 -2.42 21.26
C ILE A 363 -6.33 -2.82 21.62
N VAL A 364 -6.54 -4.10 21.90
CA VAL A 364 -7.85 -4.63 22.28
C VAL A 364 -7.89 -4.86 23.79
N MET A 365 -8.88 -4.26 24.45
CA MET A 365 -9.11 -4.37 25.89
C MET A 365 -10.51 -4.95 26.19
N ASP A 366 -10.81 -5.24 27.46
CA ASP A 366 -12.13 -5.75 27.84
C ASP A 366 -13.24 -4.70 27.64
N ARG A 367 -14.38 -5.11 27.07
CA ARG A 367 -15.56 -4.24 26.86
C ARG A 367 -16.09 -3.61 28.14
N HIS A 368 -15.92 -4.27 29.28
CA HIS A 368 -16.41 -3.84 30.58
C HIS A 368 -15.33 -3.14 31.41
N GLU A 369 -14.13 -2.94 30.86
CA GLU A 369 -13.07 -2.20 31.52
C GLU A 369 -13.49 -0.74 31.74
N ARG A 370 -13.05 -0.15 32.86
CA ARG A 370 -13.33 1.26 33.11
C ARG A 370 -12.54 2.11 32.11
N LEU A 371 -13.19 3.11 31.54
CA LEU A 371 -12.55 4.07 30.62
C LEU A 371 -11.27 4.68 31.22
N GLU A 372 -11.27 4.95 32.52
CA GLU A 372 -10.09 5.44 33.27
C GLU A 372 -8.91 4.48 33.16
N ILE A 373 -9.12 3.18 33.38
CA ILE A 373 -8.06 2.16 33.32
C ILE A 373 -7.59 1.98 31.87
N ALA A 374 -8.53 1.89 30.92
CA ALA A 374 -8.21 1.82 29.50
C ALA A 374 -7.36 3.01 29.04
N HIS A 375 -7.75 4.22 29.44
CA HIS A 375 -7.02 5.45 29.15
C HIS A 375 -5.60 5.42 29.74
N ASP A 376 -5.46 5.08 31.02
CA ASP A 376 -4.15 5.05 31.69
C ASP A 376 -3.19 4.04 31.04
N VAL A 377 -3.70 2.86 30.63
CA VAL A 377 -2.90 1.84 29.91
C VAL A 377 -2.47 2.36 28.53
N ALA A 378 -3.37 2.97 27.77
CA ALA A 378 -3.03 3.53 26.46
C ALA A 378 -2.09 4.72 26.54
N GLU A 379 -2.29 5.65 27.50
CA GLU A 379 -1.41 6.79 27.71
C GLU A 379 -0.01 6.33 28.14
N ALA A 380 0.09 5.37 29.06
CA ALA A 380 1.37 4.79 29.46
C ALA A 380 2.08 4.09 28.29
N LEU A 381 1.36 3.39 27.41
CA LEU A 381 1.92 2.79 26.20
C LEU A 381 2.39 3.87 25.22
N GLN A 382 1.60 4.92 25.01
CA GLN A 382 1.96 6.04 24.15
C GLN A 382 3.27 6.69 24.61
N ILE A 383 3.38 7.03 25.90
CA ILE A 383 4.59 7.63 26.49
C ILE A 383 5.79 6.68 26.35
N LYS A 384 5.57 5.37 26.54
CA LYS A 384 6.63 4.36 26.39
C LYS A 384 7.14 4.30 24.95
N ILE A 385 6.26 4.32 23.94
CA ILE A 385 6.68 4.28 22.53
C ILE A 385 7.32 5.59 22.09
N GLU A 386 6.85 6.74 22.57
CA GLU A 386 7.44 8.05 22.25
C GLU A 386 8.88 8.24 22.77
N LYS A 387 9.31 7.44 23.75
CA LYS A 387 10.71 7.41 24.21
C LYS A 387 11.67 6.70 23.25
N LEU A 388 11.16 5.89 22.33
CA LEU A 388 12.01 5.17 21.39
C LEU A 388 12.73 6.14 20.44
N PRO A 389 13.98 5.85 20.07
CA PRO A 389 14.76 6.72 19.20
C PRO A 389 14.08 6.85 17.83
N GLY A 390 13.92 8.10 17.38
CA GLY A 390 13.35 8.40 16.07
C GLY A 390 11.82 8.51 16.04
N VAL A 391 11.10 8.18 17.12
CA VAL A 391 9.65 8.38 17.21
C VAL A 391 9.36 9.88 17.44
N GLU A 392 8.53 10.46 16.57
CA GLU A 392 8.01 11.82 16.74
C GLU A 392 6.71 11.83 17.55
N ARG A 393 5.83 10.88 17.28
CA ARG A 393 4.53 10.75 17.94
C ARG A 393 4.04 9.30 17.89
N ALA A 394 3.38 8.87 18.96
CA ALA A 394 2.60 7.64 18.97
C ALA A 394 1.10 7.97 19.14
N TYR A 395 0.25 7.22 18.45
CA TYR A 395 -1.19 7.20 18.61
C TYR A 395 -1.57 5.80 19.05
N VAL A 396 -2.22 5.69 20.21
CA VAL A 396 -2.71 4.41 20.73
C VAL A 396 -4.22 4.46 20.73
N HIS A 397 -4.85 3.67 19.86
CA HIS A 397 -6.29 3.45 19.86
C HIS A 397 -6.63 2.24 20.72
N ILE A 398 -7.82 2.27 21.33
CA ILE A 398 -8.31 1.17 22.16
C ILE A 398 -9.62 0.68 21.57
N ASP A 399 -9.63 -0.59 21.17
CA ASP A 399 -10.79 -1.31 20.71
C ASP A 399 -11.27 -2.31 21.76
N TYR A 400 -12.54 -2.69 21.67
CA TYR A 400 -13.10 -3.80 22.44
C TYR A 400 -13.40 -5.03 21.57
N GLU A 401 -13.23 -4.92 20.25
CA GLU A 401 -13.52 -5.94 19.24
C GLU A 401 -12.50 -5.84 18.08
N THR A 402 -12.51 -6.82 17.19
CA THR A 402 -11.54 -6.96 16.08
C THR A 402 -12.20 -7.21 14.72
N ASP A 403 -13.53 -7.25 14.68
CA ASP A 403 -14.30 -7.64 13.50
C ASP A 403 -14.44 -6.47 12.52
N HIS A 404 -14.21 -5.21 12.95
CA HIS A 404 -14.15 -4.00 12.11
C HIS A 404 -15.21 -3.99 10.99
N LYS A 405 -16.45 -4.37 11.31
CA LYS A 405 -17.47 -4.62 10.30
C LYS A 405 -17.74 -3.35 9.48
N PRO A 406 -17.67 -3.37 8.14
CA PRO A 406 -18.18 -2.28 7.35
C PRO A 406 -19.66 -2.13 7.67
N VAL A 407 -20.04 -0.92 8.09
CA VAL A 407 -21.38 -0.59 8.56
C VAL A 407 -22.34 -0.75 7.37
N ASN A 408 -22.94 -1.94 7.17
CA ASN A 408 -24.29 -2.20 6.62
C ASN A 408 -24.49 -3.54 5.87
N ALA A 409 -23.44 -4.24 5.40
CA ALA A 409 -23.60 -5.53 4.72
C ALA A 409 -23.80 -6.67 5.74
N MET A 410 -24.70 -7.61 5.42
CA MET A 410 -25.04 -8.76 6.27
C MET A 410 -24.39 -10.03 5.74
N ASP A 411 -23.68 -10.76 6.59
CA ASP A 411 -23.35 -12.14 6.30
C ASP A 411 -24.62 -13.02 6.25
N ARG A 412 -24.49 -14.26 5.75
CA ARG A 412 -25.62 -15.20 5.61
C ARG A 412 -26.41 -15.35 6.92
N ASN A 413 -25.75 -15.54 8.05
CA ASN A 413 -26.44 -15.83 9.31
C ASN A 413 -27.21 -14.61 9.80
N THR A 414 -26.59 -13.42 9.74
CA THR A 414 -27.22 -12.14 10.10
C THR A 414 -28.44 -11.86 9.22
N LEU A 415 -28.36 -12.16 7.92
CA LEU A 415 -29.50 -12.05 7.01
C LEU A 415 -30.65 -12.97 7.46
N LEU A 416 -30.37 -14.25 7.69
CA LEU A 416 -31.41 -15.23 8.08
C LEU A 416 -32.05 -14.89 9.43
N GLU A 417 -31.26 -14.45 10.41
CA GLU A 417 -31.78 -13.96 11.70
C GLU A 417 -32.67 -12.73 11.53
N THR A 418 -32.28 -11.80 10.66
CA THR A 418 -33.08 -10.61 10.35
C THR A 418 -34.40 -10.96 9.68
N LEU A 419 -34.39 -11.89 8.71
CA LEU A 419 -35.60 -12.36 8.03
C LEU A 419 -36.55 -13.09 8.98
N SER A 420 -36.02 -13.98 9.82
CA SER A 420 -36.85 -14.74 10.78
C SER A 420 -37.49 -13.87 11.86
N SER A 421 -36.91 -12.71 12.17
CA SER A 421 -37.47 -11.74 13.11
C SER A 421 -38.38 -10.68 12.45
N THR A 422 -38.41 -10.61 11.12
CA THR A 422 -39.20 -9.62 10.37
C THR A 422 -40.56 -10.18 9.96
N PRO A 423 -41.69 -9.48 10.23
CA PRO A 423 -43.00 -9.92 9.77
C PRO A 423 -43.08 -10.01 8.25
N SER A 424 -43.80 -11.01 7.70
CA SER A 424 -43.84 -11.26 6.26
C SER A 424 -44.24 -10.05 5.40
N SER A 425 -45.14 -9.20 5.92
CA SER A 425 -45.61 -7.97 5.25
C SER A 425 -44.58 -6.84 5.22
N SER A 426 -43.46 -6.96 5.93
CA SER A 426 -42.42 -5.95 6.06
C SER A 426 -41.12 -6.34 5.35
N HIS A 427 -41.13 -7.46 4.60
CA HIS A 427 -39.97 -7.84 3.79
C HIS A 427 -39.71 -6.82 2.69
N ARG A 428 -38.42 -6.62 2.42
CA ARG A 428 -37.90 -5.64 1.46
C ARG A 428 -36.94 -6.36 0.51
N PRO A 429 -36.69 -5.82 -0.69
CA PRO A 429 -35.79 -6.46 -1.66
C PRO A 429 -34.40 -6.72 -1.08
N ILE A 430 -33.83 -7.88 -1.40
CA ILE A 430 -32.50 -8.31 -0.95
C ILE A 430 -31.57 -8.36 -2.15
N MET A 431 -30.41 -7.72 -2.00
CA MET A 431 -29.31 -7.72 -2.96
C MET A 431 -28.15 -8.55 -2.38
N THR A 432 -27.88 -9.72 -2.96
CA THR A 432 -26.78 -10.60 -2.52
C THR A 432 -25.68 -10.61 -3.59
N MET A 433 -24.45 -10.28 -3.21
CA MET A 433 -23.29 -10.32 -4.10
C MET A 433 -22.71 -11.74 -4.15
N VAL A 434 -22.69 -12.35 -5.34
CA VAL A 434 -22.43 -13.79 -5.51
C VAL A 434 -20.95 -14.12 -5.71
N ASN A 435 -20.28 -13.38 -6.60
CA ASN A 435 -18.89 -13.61 -7.01
C ASN A 435 -17.93 -12.52 -6.50
N GLY A 436 -18.46 -11.47 -5.88
CA GLY A 436 -17.67 -10.30 -5.48
C GLY A 436 -17.29 -9.42 -6.66
N ASP A 437 -18.14 -9.28 -7.67
CA ASP A 437 -17.87 -8.39 -8.80
C ASP A 437 -19.16 -7.83 -9.42
N ASN A 438 -19.87 -8.67 -10.17
CA ASN A 438 -20.99 -8.25 -11.01
C ASN A 438 -22.19 -9.21 -10.99
N THR A 439 -22.06 -10.42 -10.43
CA THR A 439 -23.16 -11.38 -10.32
C THR A 439 -23.98 -11.06 -9.08
N TRP A 440 -25.25 -10.74 -9.29
CA TRP A 440 -26.19 -10.40 -8.21
C TRP A 440 -27.32 -11.43 -8.14
N LEU A 441 -27.57 -11.95 -6.94
CA LEU A 441 -28.81 -12.65 -6.62
C LEU A 441 -29.78 -11.64 -6.01
N ILE A 442 -30.85 -11.33 -6.74
CA ILE A 442 -31.85 -10.34 -6.39
C ILE A 442 -33.11 -11.08 -5.93
N SER A 443 -33.54 -10.82 -4.69
CA SER A 443 -34.75 -11.44 -4.12
C SER A 443 -35.80 -10.37 -3.87
N ILE A 444 -36.89 -10.37 -4.65
CA ILE A 444 -37.94 -9.36 -4.60
C ILE A 444 -39.16 -9.92 -3.86
N PRO A 445 -39.66 -9.27 -2.78
CA PRO A 445 -40.83 -9.75 -2.05
C PRO A 445 -42.04 -9.88 -2.97
N ARG A 446 -42.74 -11.01 -2.89
CA ARG A 446 -43.98 -11.20 -3.63
C ARG A 446 -45.10 -10.39 -2.94
N PRO A 447 -45.96 -9.69 -3.71
CA PRO A 447 -47.09 -8.99 -3.13
C PRO A 447 -48.10 -9.99 -2.54
N PRO A 448 -48.94 -9.58 -1.58
CA PRO A 448 -49.98 -10.44 -0.99
C PRO A 448 -50.98 -11.01 -1.99
N SER A 449 -51.12 -10.39 -3.17
CA SER A 449 -51.97 -10.87 -4.27
C SER A 449 -51.36 -12.04 -5.07
N SER A 450 -50.10 -12.40 -4.80
CA SER A 450 -49.43 -13.54 -5.42
C SER A 450 -50.03 -14.86 -4.91
N SER A 451 -50.22 -15.83 -5.81
CA SER A 451 -50.79 -17.15 -5.49
C SER A 451 -49.76 -18.19 -5.02
N SER A 452 -48.46 -17.85 -4.98
CA SER A 452 -47.40 -18.78 -4.57
C SER A 452 -47.20 -18.81 -3.06
N LYS A 453 -46.77 -19.96 -2.51
CA LYS A 453 -46.38 -20.10 -1.09
C LYS A 453 -44.97 -19.57 -0.79
N ARG A 454 -44.21 -19.16 -1.81
CA ARG A 454 -42.88 -18.54 -1.67
C ARG A 454 -42.99 -17.06 -1.26
N THR A 455 -42.03 -16.57 -0.49
CA THR A 455 -42.00 -15.19 -0.01
C THR A 455 -41.36 -14.24 -1.02
N PHE A 456 -40.34 -14.69 -1.75
CA PHE A 456 -39.61 -13.88 -2.72
C PHE A 456 -39.70 -14.46 -4.13
N TYR A 457 -39.39 -13.61 -5.10
CA TYR A 457 -39.09 -13.97 -6.48
C TYR A 457 -37.60 -13.76 -6.70
N HIS A 458 -36.88 -14.83 -7.04
CA HIS A 458 -35.43 -14.84 -7.09
C HIS A 458 -34.89 -14.76 -8.52
N ILE A 459 -34.08 -13.74 -8.78
CA ILE A 459 -33.46 -13.49 -10.09
C ILE A 459 -31.95 -13.55 -9.91
N LEU A 460 -31.28 -14.43 -10.66
CA LEU A 460 -29.83 -14.45 -10.73
C LEU A 460 -29.38 -13.68 -11.96
N GLN A 461 -28.74 -12.54 -11.74
CA GLN A 461 -28.31 -11.63 -12.77
C GLN A 461 -26.83 -11.83 -13.10
N ASP A 462 -26.53 -11.93 -14.39
CA ASP A 462 -25.19 -12.04 -14.98
C ASP A 462 -24.32 -13.12 -14.31
N PRO A 463 -24.73 -14.41 -14.37
CA PRO A 463 -24.10 -15.47 -13.59
C PRO A 463 -22.70 -15.82 -14.07
N TRP A 464 -21.71 -15.58 -13.22
CA TRP A 464 -20.34 -16.08 -13.33
C TRP A 464 -19.90 -16.72 -12.00
N LEU A 465 -20.30 -17.99 -11.83
CA LEU A 465 -20.18 -18.68 -10.53
C LEU A 465 -18.80 -19.27 -10.29
N ALA A 466 -18.08 -19.69 -11.33
CA ALA A 466 -16.76 -20.28 -11.21
C ALA A 466 -16.01 -20.28 -12.55
N GLY A 467 -14.69 -20.36 -12.48
CA GLY A 467 -13.81 -20.54 -13.63
C GLY A 467 -13.38 -19.24 -14.30
N ASP A 468 -12.47 -19.37 -15.26
CA ASP A 468 -11.89 -18.22 -15.97
C ASP A 468 -12.85 -17.70 -17.06
N ALA A 469 -13.15 -16.40 -17.06
CA ALA A 469 -13.83 -15.77 -18.18
C ALA A 469 -12.81 -15.39 -19.27
N ILE A 470 -12.94 -16.00 -20.45
CA ILE A 470 -11.98 -15.87 -21.55
C ILE A 470 -12.60 -15.04 -22.67
N ALA A 471 -12.10 -13.82 -22.87
CA ALA A 471 -12.52 -12.97 -23.98
C ALA A 471 -11.64 -13.25 -25.22
N LEU A 472 -12.27 -13.64 -26.34
CA LEU A 472 -11.66 -14.08 -27.61
C LEU A 472 -10.79 -15.34 -27.53
N SER A 473 -9.74 -15.34 -26.71
CA SER A 473 -8.84 -16.49 -26.52
C SER A 473 -8.01 -16.36 -25.24
N SER A 474 -7.46 -17.49 -24.75
CA SER A 474 -6.67 -17.52 -23.52
C SER A 474 -5.35 -16.75 -23.56
N TRP A 475 -4.82 -16.47 -24.76
CA TRP A 475 -3.64 -15.62 -24.94
C TRP A 475 -4.00 -14.13 -25.08
N PHE A 476 -5.24 -13.82 -25.45
CA PHE A 476 -5.70 -12.46 -25.69
C PHE A 476 -6.12 -11.76 -24.40
N LEU A 477 -7.16 -12.27 -23.73
CA LEU A 477 -7.68 -11.72 -22.47
C LEU A 477 -8.35 -12.81 -21.64
N VAL A 478 -7.86 -13.01 -20.42
CA VAL A 478 -8.48 -13.86 -19.40
C VAL A 478 -8.72 -13.06 -18.14
N MET A 479 -9.94 -13.13 -17.65
CA MET A 479 -10.43 -12.50 -16.42
C MET A 479 -10.60 -13.57 -15.35
N ARG A 480 -10.08 -13.29 -14.14
CA ARG A 480 -10.16 -14.20 -13.00
C ARG A 480 -10.56 -13.45 -11.74
N HIS A 481 -11.49 -14.01 -10.98
CA HIS A 481 -11.73 -13.53 -9.63
C HIS A 481 -10.46 -13.69 -8.77
N PRO A 482 -10.07 -12.66 -8.00
CA PRO A 482 -8.88 -12.72 -7.14
C PRO A 482 -9.09 -13.61 -5.91
N VAL A 483 -10.35 -13.75 -5.50
CA VAL A 483 -10.85 -14.52 -4.36
C VAL A 483 -11.87 -15.50 -4.92
N LYS A 484 -12.01 -16.65 -4.25
CA LYS A 484 -13.02 -17.65 -4.63
C LYS A 484 -14.43 -17.08 -4.45
N GLU A 485 -15.31 -17.36 -5.39
CA GLU A 485 -16.72 -16.97 -5.38
C GLU A 485 -17.43 -17.56 -4.15
N ALA A 486 -18.29 -16.77 -3.50
CA ALA A 486 -19.01 -17.22 -2.31
C ALA A 486 -20.06 -18.30 -2.65
N LEU A 487 -20.72 -18.15 -3.80
CA LEU A 487 -21.68 -19.14 -4.32
C LEU A 487 -21.15 -19.65 -5.66
N ASP A 488 -20.41 -20.75 -5.61
CA ASP A 488 -19.59 -21.24 -6.73
C ASP A 488 -20.30 -22.20 -7.69
N SER A 489 -21.58 -22.49 -7.45
CA SER A 489 -22.35 -23.49 -8.18
C SER A 489 -23.85 -23.25 -8.11
N THR A 490 -24.61 -23.82 -9.04
CA THR A 490 -26.08 -23.77 -9.04
C THR A 490 -26.65 -24.38 -7.76
N ALA A 491 -26.05 -25.45 -7.24
CA ALA A 491 -26.43 -26.05 -5.96
C ALA A 491 -26.24 -25.09 -4.77
N ALA A 492 -25.18 -24.28 -4.78
CA ALA A 492 -24.95 -23.27 -3.75
C ALA A 492 -26.01 -22.15 -3.81
N ILE A 493 -26.37 -21.69 -5.02
CA ILE A 493 -27.45 -20.72 -5.23
C ILE A 493 -28.79 -21.27 -4.72
N GLU A 494 -29.14 -22.50 -5.12
CA GLU A 494 -30.37 -23.17 -4.68
C GLU A 494 -30.43 -23.34 -3.16
N SER A 495 -29.31 -23.73 -2.53
CA SER A 495 -29.21 -23.82 -1.07
C SER A 495 -29.36 -22.46 -0.39
N TRP A 496 -28.77 -21.41 -0.95
CA TRP A 496 -28.90 -20.06 -0.42
C TRP A 496 -30.35 -19.58 -0.45
N ILE A 497 -31.01 -19.75 -1.59
CA ILE A 497 -32.42 -19.37 -1.77
C ILE A 497 -33.31 -20.17 -0.81
N ALA A 498 -33.08 -21.48 -0.69
CA ALA A 498 -33.86 -22.32 0.22
C ALA A 498 -33.79 -21.84 1.68
N ASP A 499 -32.61 -21.41 2.15
CA ASP A 499 -32.44 -20.88 3.50
C ASP A 499 -33.14 -19.53 3.66
N VAL A 500 -33.02 -18.63 2.67
CA VAL A 500 -33.69 -17.31 2.67
C VAL A 500 -35.20 -17.47 2.72
N GLU A 501 -35.77 -18.34 1.89
CA GLU A 501 -37.20 -18.67 1.89
C GLU A 501 -37.63 -19.27 3.23
N ALA A 502 -36.88 -20.24 3.75
CA ALA A 502 -37.19 -20.87 5.04
C ALA A 502 -37.17 -19.85 6.21
N ALA A 503 -36.17 -18.96 6.25
CA ALA A 503 -36.06 -17.93 7.27
C ALA A 503 -37.19 -16.88 7.16
N ALA A 504 -37.63 -16.56 5.94
CA ALA A 504 -38.71 -15.62 5.69
C ALA A 504 -40.12 -16.24 5.82
N GLY A 505 -40.21 -17.53 6.18
CA GLY A 505 -41.47 -18.26 6.34
C GLY A 505 -42.12 -18.74 5.03
N GLY A 506 -41.40 -18.69 3.92
CA GLY A 506 -41.83 -19.21 2.63
C GLY A 506 -41.68 -20.72 2.54
N ALA A 507 -42.47 -21.33 1.65
CA ALA A 507 -42.44 -22.77 1.43
C ALA A 507 -42.43 -23.11 -0.06
N LYS A 508 -41.82 -24.23 -0.40
CA LYS A 508 -41.85 -24.77 -1.76
C LYS A 508 -43.28 -25.18 -2.10
N ASP A 509 -43.71 -24.88 -3.33
CA ASP A 509 -45.01 -25.35 -3.83
C ASP A 509 -45.00 -26.90 -3.91
N GLU A 510 -46.16 -27.55 -3.70
CA GLU A 510 -46.29 -29.01 -3.40
C GLU A 510 -45.74 -29.97 -4.48
N LYS A 511 -45.27 -29.45 -5.62
CA LYS A 511 -44.53 -30.19 -6.65
C LYS A 511 -43.02 -30.04 -6.42
N GLY A 512 -42.44 -30.95 -5.65
CA GLY A 512 -41.04 -30.89 -5.18
C GLY A 512 -39.91 -30.83 -6.23
N GLU A 513 -40.22 -30.89 -7.53
CA GLU A 513 -39.24 -30.90 -8.63
C GLU A 513 -38.88 -29.51 -9.18
N GLU A 514 -39.57 -28.42 -8.80
CA GLU A 514 -39.24 -27.09 -9.35
C GLU A 514 -38.00 -26.46 -8.69
N SER A 515 -37.15 -25.81 -9.47
CA SER A 515 -36.00 -25.02 -8.98
C SER A 515 -36.46 -23.89 -8.06
N TRP A 516 -35.63 -23.52 -7.06
CA TRP A 516 -35.88 -22.37 -6.20
C TRP A 516 -35.64 -21.04 -6.94
N LEU A 517 -34.72 -21.04 -7.90
CA LEU A 517 -34.47 -19.88 -8.76
C LEU A 517 -35.63 -19.68 -9.74
N ASP A 518 -36.21 -18.47 -9.78
CA ASP A 518 -37.33 -18.18 -10.67
C ASP A 518 -36.87 -17.80 -12.09
N ALA A 519 -35.76 -17.06 -12.20
CA ALA A 519 -35.25 -16.55 -13.47
C ALA A 519 -33.73 -16.30 -13.46
N VAL A 520 -33.12 -16.45 -14.62
CA VAL A 520 -31.76 -15.96 -14.92
C VAL A 520 -31.87 -14.75 -15.84
N LEU A 521 -31.14 -13.68 -15.53
CA LEU A 521 -31.07 -12.48 -16.36
C LEU A 521 -29.66 -12.30 -16.90
N VAL A 522 -29.50 -12.11 -18.21
CA VAL A 522 -28.22 -11.84 -18.87
C VAL A 522 -28.28 -10.50 -19.59
N THR A 523 -27.49 -9.53 -19.12
CA THR A 523 -27.58 -8.13 -19.52
C THR A 523 -26.58 -7.78 -20.62
N HIS A 524 -25.41 -8.43 -20.63
CA HIS A 524 -24.28 -8.04 -21.47
C HIS A 524 -23.64 -9.22 -22.21
N VAL A 525 -23.03 -8.96 -23.37
CA VAL A 525 -22.29 -9.97 -24.17
C VAL A 525 -20.88 -10.26 -23.65
N ASN A 526 -20.40 -9.50 -22.66
CA ASN A 526 -19.03 -9.68 -22.20
C ASN A 526 -18.97 -10.98 -21.38
N THR A 527 -17.84 -11.67 -21.41
CA THR A 527 -17.75 -13.04 -20.87
C THR A 527 -17.84 -13.12 -19.35
N ASP A 528 -17.60 -12.00 -18.67
CA ASP A 528 -17.82 -11.76 -17.24
C ASP A 528 -19.30 -11.57 -16.88
N HIS A 529 -20.17 -11.27 -17.84
CA HIS A 529 -21.64 -11.19 -17.65
C HIS A 529 -22.40 -12.38 -18.26
N MET A 530 -21.93 -12.87 -19.40
CA MET A 530 -22.47 -14.01 -20.15
C MET A 530 -21.46 -15.16 -20.14
N HIS A 531 -21.17 -15.66 -18.94
CA HIS A 531 -20.20 -16.74 -18.76
C HIS A 531 -20.79 -18.08 -19.23
N GLU A 532 -20.46 -18.50 -20.45
CA GLU A 532 -21.05 -19.68 -21.10
C GLU A 532 -20.91 -20.96 -20.26
N ALA A 533 -19.74 -21.19 -19.66
CA ALA A 533 -19.51 -22.39 -18.85
C ALA A 533 -20.43 -22.45 -17.63
N THR A 534 -20.72 -21.31 -17.00
CA THR A 534 -21.69 -21.21 -15.91
C THR A 534 -23.12 -21.37 -16.44
N LEU A 535 -23.50 -20.66 -17.50
CA LEU A 535 -24.87 -20.69 -18.04
C LEU A 535 -25.28 -22.10 -18.50
N ARG A 536 -24.35 -22.91 -19.01
CA ARG A 536 -24.62 -24.30 -19.40
C ARG A 536 -24.86 -25.25 -18.22
N THR A 537 -24.58 -24.84 -16.99
CA THR A 537 -24.87 -25.66 -15.80
C THR A 537 -26.34 -25.59 -15.35
N PHE A 538 -27.10 -24.60 -15.83
CA PHE A 538 -28.53 -24.48 -15.55
C PHE A 538 -29.35 -25.47 -16.38
N ASP A 539 -30.50 -25.87 -15.85
CA ASP A 539 -31.44 -26.74 -16.55
C ASP A 539 -31.95 -26.06 -17.83
N PRO A 540 -32.08 -26.77 -18.97
CA PRO A 540 -32.64 -26.23 -20.22
C PRO A 540 -33.99 -25.51 -20.09
N ALA A 541 -34.83 -25.92 -19.13
CA ALA A 541 -36.15 -25.33 -18.87
C ALA A 541 -36.10 -24.06 -17.99
N THR A 542 -34.91 -23.66 -17.52
CA THR A 542 -34.72 -22.43 -16.73
C THR A 542 -35.22 -21.22 -17.53
N ARG A 543 -36.00 -20.35 -16.90
CA ARG A 543 -36.48 -19.11 -17.53
C ARG A 543 -35.32 -18.13 -17.65
N VAL A 544 -34.88 -17.90 -18.89
CA VAL A 544 -33.81 -16.95 -19.19
C VAL A 544 -34.41 -15.68 -19.80
N PHE A 545 -34.09 -14.54 -19.22
CA PHE A 545 -34.30 -13.22 -19.79
C PHE A 545 -32.96 -12.68 -20.25
N ALA A 546 -32.90 -12.14 -21.46
CA ALA A 546 -31.65 -11.61 -21.99
C ALA A 546 -31.87 -10.36 -22.84
N ALA A 547 -30.91 -9.43 -22.79
CA ALA A 547 -30.85 -8.36 -23.78
C ALA A 547 -30.71 -8.94 -25.20
N ALA A 548 -31.11 -8.18 -26.22
CA ALA A 548 -31.22 -8.69 -27.59
C ALA A 548 -29.94 -9.36 -28.14
N GLN A 549 -28.76 -8.81 -27.81
CA GLN A 549 -27.50 -9.37 -28.30
C GLN A 549 -27.06 -10.65 -27.57
N PRO A 550 -27.01 -10.69 -26.21
CA PRO A 550 -26.79 -11.95 -25.49
C PRO A 550 -27.78 -13.03 -25.91
N ALA A 551 -29.07 -12.70 -26.07
CA ALA A 551 -30.09 -13.64 -26.50
C ALA A 551 -29.73 -14.31 -27.84
N ALA A 552 -29.35 -13.53 -28.86
CA ALA A 552 -28.98 -14.05 -30.17
C ALA A 552 -27.76 -15.00 -30.12
N ILE A 553 -26.78 -14.74 -29.25
CA ILE A 553 -25.62 -15.60 -29.06
C ILE A 553 -26.03 -16.90 -28.34
N MET A 554 -26.79 -16.78 -27.26
CA MET A 554 -27.25 -17.89 -26.44
C MET A 554 -28.22 -18.83 -27.17
N GLU A 555 -29.07 -18.31 -28.07
CA GLU A 555 -29.89 -19.13 -28.97
C GLU A 555 -29.01 -20.05 -29.84
N GLY A 556 -27.86 -19.57 -30.29
CA GLY A 556 -26.87 -20.34 -31.03
C GLY A 556 -26.28 -21.52 -30.25
N TRP A 557 -26.28 -21.46 -28.91
CA TRP A 557 -25.78 -22.52 -28.04
C TRP A 557 -26.68 -23.75 -27.99
N LYS A 558 -27.97 -23.60 -28.38
CA LYS A 558 -29.00 -24.65 -28.36
C LYS A 558 -29.11 -25.36 -27.01
N HIS A 559 -28.94 -24.60 -25.92
CA HIS A 559 -28.98 -25.13 -24.55
C HIS A 559 -30.35 -24.89 -23.89
N PHE A 560 -30.84 -23.63 -23.91
CA PHE A 560 -32.10 -23.26 -23.28
C PHE A 560 -33.29 -23.47 -24.22
N GLU A 561 -34.42 -23.94 -23.68
CA GLU A 561 -35.66 -24.17 -24.44
C GLU A 561 -36.32 -22.85 -24.90
N ARG A 562 -36.23 -21.80 -24.08
CA ARG A 562 -36.77 -20.48 -24.36
C ARG A 562 -35.93 -19.40 -23.73
N ILE A 563 -35.54 -18.42 -24.54
CA ILE A 563 -34.92 -17.17 -24.10
C ILE A 563 -35.91 -16.05 -24.39
N THR A 564 -36.22 -15.25 -23.38
CA THR A 564 -37.16 -14.14 -23.49
C THR A 564 -36.40 -12.82 -23.57
N LEU A 565 -36.77 -11.97 -24.52
CA LEU A 565 -36.08 -10.70 -24.72
C LEU A 565 -36.47 -9.69 -23.65
N VAL A 566 -35.47 -9.04 -23.07
CA VAL A 566 -35.66 -7.83 -22.26
C VAL A 566 -35.93 -6.67 -23.21
N PRO A 567 -37.10 -6.00 -23.12
CA PRO A 567 -37.46 -4.91 -24.02
C PRO A 567 -36.66 -3.65 -23.73
N ASP A 568 -36.44 -2.83 -24.75
CA ASP A 568 -35.80 -1.52 -24.63
C ASP A 568 -36.82 -0.42 -24.32
N PHE A 569 -36.46 0.49 -23.43
CA PHE A 569 -37.16 1.76 -23.25
C PHE A 569 -36.82 2.71 -24.39
N VAL A 570 -37.84 3.32 -24.99
CA VAL A 570 -37.70 4.29 -26.09
C VAL A 570 -38.09 5.67 -25.58
N ARG A 571 -37.17 6.63 -25.67
CA ARG A 571 -37.44 8.02 -25.26
C ARG A 571 -38.42 8.68 -26.24
N GLY A 572 -39.31 9.54 -25.73
CA GLY A 572 -40.26 10.26 -26.58
C GLY A 572 -41.40 10.92 -25.80
N ARG A 573 -42.24 11.68 -26.52
CA ARG A 573 -43.36 12.43 -25.93
C ARG A 573 -44.42 11.52 -25.26
N ASP A 574 -44.53 10.27 -25.72
CA ASP A 574 -45.44 9.25 -25.22
C ASP A 574 -44.70 8.04 -24.61
N ALA A 575 -43.49 8.26 -24.08
CA ALA A 575 -42.68 7.19 -23.50
C ALA A 575 -43.44 6.46 -22.38
N ARG A 576 -43.40 5.13 -22.41
CA ARG A 576 -43.98 4.25 -21.38
C ARG A 576 -42.99 3.15 -21.07
N TRP A 577 -43.05 2.64 -19.84
CA TRP A 577 -42.28 1.48 -19.48
C TRP A 577 -42.77 0.26 -20.25
N PRO A 578 -41.87 -0.47 -20.91
CA PRO A 578 -42.25 -1.68 -21.62
C PRO A 578 -42.48 -2.82 -20.61
N ALA A 579 -43.31 -3.77 -21.02
CA ALA A 579 -43.53 -5.00 -20.27
C ALA A 579 -42.70 -6.12 -20.91
N ALA A 580 -41.88 -6.81 -20.11
CA ALA A 580 -41.23 -8.04 -20.54
C ALA A 580 -42.25 -9.19 -20.53
N ASP A 581 -42.39 -9.89 -21.65
CA ASP A 581 -43.25 -11.06 -21.74
C ASP A 581 -42.79 -12.14 -20.75
N GLY A 582 -43.74 -12.80 -20.08
CA GLY A 582 -43.43 -13.92 -19.16
C GLY A 582 -42.99 -13.53 -17.75
N MET A 583 -42.82 -12.24 -17.43
CA MET A 583 -42.71 -11.79 -16.04
C MET A 583 -44.08 -11.73 -15.33
N PRO A 584 -44.13 -11.90 -13.99
CA PRO A 584 -45.36 -11.66 -13.23
C PRO A 584 -45.88 -10.23 -13.41
N ALA A 585 -47.19 -10.01 -13.45
CA ALA A 585 -47.77 -8.69 -13.73
C ALA A 585 -47.38 -7.56 -12.75
N TRP A 586 -46.84 -7.91 -11.57
CA TRP A 586 -46.39 -6.98 -10.54
C TRP A 586 -44.87 -6.70 -10.60
N LEU A 587 -44.15 -7.31 -11.54
CA LEU A 587 -42.71 -7.20 -11.73
C LEU A 587 -42.42 -6.98 -13.22
N SER A 588 -41.70 -5.92 -13.58
CA SER A 588 -41.23 -5.70 -14.94
C SER A 588 -39.72 -5.46 -14.97
N VAL A 589 -39.09 -5.91 -16.06
CA VAL A 589 -37.67 -5.70 -16.36
C VAL A 589 -37.54 -5.10 -17.75
N PHE A 590 -36.72 -4.07 -17.90
CA PHE A 590 -36.45 -3.45 -19.19
C PHE A 590 -35.08 -2.79 -19.24
N ARG A 591 -34.59 -2.56 -20.46
CA ARG A 591 -33.26 -2.00 -20.71
C ARG A 591 -33.34 -0.54 -21.11
N LEU A 592 -32.42 0.27 -20.61
CA LEU A 592 -32.15 1.64 -21.00
C LEU A 592 -30.89 1.66 -21.89
N PRO A 593 -31.02 1.63 -23.23
CA PRO A 593 -29.88 1.72 -24.12
C PRO A 593 -29.25 3.12 -24.06
N ASP A 594 -27.91 3.19 -24.10
CA ASP A 594 -27.21 4.45 -24.33
C ASP A 594 -27.24 4.79 -25.84
N GLU A 595 -28.17 5.67 -26.23
CA GLU A 595 -28.32 6.13 -27.62
C GLU A 595 -27.25 7.14 -28.04
N CYS A 596 -26.57 7.78 -27.09
CA CYS A 596 -25.65 8.90 -27.30
C CYS A 596 -24.17 8.51 -27.09
N GLY A 597 -23.92 7.33 -26.51
CA GLY A 597 -22.61 6.86 -26.12
C GLY A 597 -21.66 6.48 -27.26
N VAL A 598 -20.35 6.55 -26.97
CA VAL A 598 -19.28 6.15 -27.90
C VAL A 598 -19.25 4.62 -28.10
N VAL A 599 -19.81 3.87 -27.15
CA VAL A 599 -19.89 2.40 -27.16
C VAL A 599 -21.30 1.96 -26.71
N PRO A 600 -22.34 2.10 -27.57
CA PRO A 600 -23.75 1.90 -27.19
C PRO A 600 -24.11 0.45 -26.82
N LEU A 601 -23.20 -0.50 -27.09
CA LEU A 601 -23.33 -1.90 -26.69
C LEU A 601 -22.80 -2.17 -25.29
N LEU A 602 -21.93 -1.29 -24.78
CA LEU A 602 -21.30 -1.40 -23.47
C LEU A 602 -22.10 -0.64 -22.40
N TYR A 603 -22.46 0.60 -22.72
CA TYR A 603 -23.19 1.46 -21.80
C TYR A 603 -24.70 1.24 -21.95
N HIS A 604 -25.31 0.71 -20.91
CA HIS A 604 -26.75 0.57 -20.77
C HIS A 604 -27.09 0.36 -19.29
N ALA A 605 -28.36 0.51 -18.96
CA ALA A 605 -28.86 0.10 -17.66
C ALA A 605 -30.03 -0.87 -17.78
N ILE A 606 -30.27 -1.64 -16.74
CA ILE A 606 -31.46 -2.47 -16.55
C ILE A 606 -32.27 -1.88 -15.41
N VAL A 607 -33.57 -1.75 -15.62
CA VAL A 607 -34.52 -1.33 -14.59
C VAL A 607 -35.35 -2.54 -14.18
N PHE A 608 -35.40 -2.82 -12.89
CA PHE A 608 -36.45 -3.63 -12.29
C PHE A 608 -37.48 -2.70 -11.67
N SER A 609 -38.75 -2.93 -11.98
CA SER A 609 -39.87 -2.25 -11.37
C SER A 609 -40.79 -3.26 -10.73
N PHE A 610 -41.23 -2.98 -9.50
CA PHE A 610 -42.09 -3.89 -8.76
C PHE A 610 -43.02 -3.13 -7.83
N ALA A 611 -44.18 -3.73 -7.54
CA ALA A 611 -45.10 -3.20 -6.53
C ALA A 611 -44.42 -3.18 -5.15
N SER A 612 -44.55 -2.07 -4.43
CA SER A 612 -43.99 -1.95 -3.09
C SER A 612 -44.67 -2.93 -2.13
N ALA A 613 -43.90 -3.47 -1.19
CA ALA A 613 -44.38 -4.44 -0.20
C ALA A 613 -45.51 -3.90 0.69
N ASP A 614 -45.54 -2.58 0.93
CA ASP A 614 -46.61 -1.93 1.70
C ASP A 614 -47.86 -1.56 0.87
N GLY A 615 -47.83 -1.86 -0.43
CA GLY A 615 -48.91 -1.62 -1.38
C GLY A 615 -49.16 -0.15 -1.73
N LYS A 616 -48.28 0.78 -1.34
CA LYS A 616 -48.51 2.23 -1.51
C LYS A 616 -47.94 2.83 -2.78
N GLY A 617 -47.29 2.04 -3.64
CA GLY A 617 -46.71 2.54 -4.89
C GLY A 617 -45.88 1.50 -5.64
N GLU A 618 -45.19 1.96 -6.66
CA GLU A 618 -44.23 1.20 -7.44
C GLU A 618 -42.81 1.63 -7.06
N GLU A 619 -41.92 0.67 -6.89
CA GLU A 619 -40.52 0.88 -6.55
C GLU A 619 -39.65 0.39 -7.72
N MET A 620 -38.50 1.02 -7.93
CA MET A 620 -37.53 0.56 -8.92
C MET A 620 -36.10 0.45 -8.41
N THR A 621 -35.36 -0.49 -9.01
CA THR A 621 -33.91 -0.57 -8.91
C THR A 621 -33.27 -0.43 -10.29
N LEU A 622 -32.13 0.25 -10.35
CA LEU A 622 -31.39 0.54 -11.59
C LEU A 622 -30.04 -0.17 -11.53
N TYR A 623 -29.73 -1.02 -12.50
CA TYR A 623 -28.42 -1.67 -12.63
C TYR A 623 -27.68 -1.14 -13.85
N SER A 624 -26.52 -0.51 -13.65
CA SER A 624 -25.72 0.12 -14.71
C SER A 624 -24.24 -0.22 -14.52
N PRO A 625 -23.80 -1.44 -14.88
CA PRO A 625 -22.49 -1.98 -14.55
C PRO A 625 -21.33 -1.24 -15.22
N HIS A 626 -21.55 -0.69 -16.42
CA HIS A 626 -20.54 0.03 -17.19
C HIS A 626 -20.82 1.53 -17.30
N GLY A 627 -21.95 1.99 -16.77
CA GLY A 627 -22.46 3.34 -16.93
C GLY A 627 -23.52 3.46 -18.02
N VAL A 628 -24.25 4.57 -17.99
CA VAL A 628 -25.32 4.87 -18.96
C VAL A 628 -25.48 6.39 -19.08
N ASP A 629 -26.01 6.88 -20.20
CA ASP A 629 -26.38 8.28 -20.33
C ASP A 629 -27.38 8.70 -19.23
N PRO A 630 -27.03 9.63 -18.33
CA PRO A 630 -27.93 10.05 -17.26
C PRO A 630 -29.28 10.57 -17.78
N ASP A 631 -29.33 11.10 -19.01
CA ASP A 631 -30.55 11.64 -19.59
C ASP A 631 -31.54 10.53 -20.02
N VAL A 632 -31.11 9.27 -20.30
CA VAL A 632 -32.08 8.16 -20.50
C VAL A 632 -32.70 7.76 -19.19
N VAL A 633 -31.91 7.76 -18.12
CA VAL A 633 -32.38 7.38 -16.79
C VAL A 633 -33.42 8.40 -16.30
N GLU A 634 -33.15 9.69 -16.51
CA GLU A 634 -34.11 10.75 -16.23
C GLU A 634 -35.40 10.61 -17.06
N ALA A 635 -35.29 10.39 -18.37
CA ALA A 635 -36.46 10.19 -19.23
C ALA A 635 -37.29 8.96 -18.81
N ALA A 636 -36.64 7.89 -18.37
CA ALA A 636 -37.31 6.70 -17.86
C ALA A 636 -38.03 6.96 -16.53
N ARG A 637 -37.41 7.70 -15.59
CA ARG A 637 -38.06 8.17 -14.36
C ARG A 637 -39.27 9.05 -14.69
N ASP A 638 -39.13 9.99 -15.62
CA ASP A 638 -40.18 10.94 -15.99
C ASP A 638 -41.38 10.29 -16.67
N ALA A 639 -41.17 9.16 -17.35
CA ALA A 639 -42.25 8.34 -17.90
C ALA A 639 -43.13 7.69 -16.80
N ASN A 640 -42.64 7.59 -15.57
CA ASN A 640 -43.38 7.10 -14.41
C ASN A 640 -43.08 7.94 -13.14
N PRO A 641 -43.60 9.17 -13.04
CA PRO A 641 -43.23 10.10 -11.97
C PRO A 641 -43.68 9.67 -10.56
N GLY A 642 -44.51 8.63 -10.46
CA GLY A 642 -44.96 8.07 -9.18
C GLY A 642 -44.04 6.99 -8.61
N VAL A 643 -43.00 6.57 -9.33
CA VAL A 643 -42.08 5.52 -8.87
C VAL A 643 -41.10 6.06 -7.83
N SER A 644 -40.86 5.27 -6.79
CA SER A 644 -39.76 5.49 -5.84
C SER A 644 -38.50 4.76 -6.29
N VAL A 645 -37.37 5.45 -6.37
CA VAL A 645 -36.07 4.85 -6.76
C VAL A 645 -35.37 4.33 -5.51
N LEU A 646 -35.42 3.01 -5.31
CA LEU A 646 -34.83 2.40 -4.11
C LEU A 646 -33.33 2.34 -4.18
N ALA A 647 -32.80 1.82 -5.27
CA ALA A 647 -31.38 1.59 -5.39
C ALA A 647 -30.91 1.82 -6.81
N MET A 648 -29.68 2.32 -6.93
CA MET A 648 -28.88 2.14 -8.12
C MET A 648 -27.67 1.27 -7.81
N VAL A 649 -27.31 0.41 -8.74
CA VAL A 649 -26.15 -0.48 -8.69
C VAL A 649 -25.22 -0.03 -9.80
N HIS A 650 -24.10 0.59 -9.43
CA HIS A 650 -23.24 1.30 -10.37
C HIS A 650 -21.78 1.33 -9.85
N PRO A 651 -20.76 1.16 -10.70
CA PRO A 651 -19.36 1.22 -10.30
C PRO A 651 -18.94 2.59 -9.77
N LEU A 652 -18.08 2.61 -8.76
CA LEU A 652 -17.31 3.78 -8.36
C LEU A 652 -16.05 3.93 -9.20
N HIS A 653 -15.41 2.82 -9.54
CA HIS A 653 -14.13 2.80 -10.25
C HIS A 653 -14.29 2.96 -11.76
N LYS A 654 -13.32 3.66 -12.36
CA LYS A 654 -13.22 3.83 -13.81
C LYS A 654 -12.18 2.86 -14.35
N THR A 655 -12.63 1.84 -15.06
CA THR A 655 -11.76 0.94 -15.82
C THR A 655 -11.75 1.42 -17.28
N GLY A 656 -10.66 1.21 -18.01
CA GLY A 656 -10.62 1.65 -19.40
C GLY A 656 -9.41 1.19 -20.20
N LEU A 657 -9.58 1.26 -21.51
CA LEU A 657 -8.52 1.09 -22.49
C LEU A 657 -8.10 2.48 -22.97
N PHE A 658 -6.91 2.94 -22.55
CA PHE A 658 -6.46 4.31 -22.79
C PHE A 658 -7.47 5.38 -22.26
N GLU A 659 -7.77 6.42 -23.04
CA GLU A 659 -8.71 7.50 -22.66
C GLU A 659 -10.20 7.09 -22.72
N LYS A 660 -10.53 5.91 -23.27
CA LYS A 660 -11.92 5.41 -23.38
C LYS A 660 -12.19 4.36 -22.29
N GLY A 661 -13.11 4.67 -21.38
CA GLY A 661 -13.47 3.82 -20.24
C GLY A 661 -14.26 2.57 -20.63
N THR A 662 -14.00 1.43 -20.03
CA THR A 662 -14.89 0.27 -20.00
C THR A 662 -16.01 0.47 -18.98
N THR A 663 -15.73 1.14 -17.85
CA THR A 663 -16.74 1.66 -16.92
C THR A 663 -16.64 3.18 -16.85
N LEU A 664 -17.78 3.89 -16.69
CA LEU A 664 -17.77 5.35 -16.54
C LEU A 664 -17.48 5.83 -15.10
N GLY A 665 -17.65 4.96 -14.10
CA GLY A 665 -17.27 5.20 -12.70
C GLY A 665 -18.07 6.30 -11.99
N VAL A 666 -17.54 6.76 -10.85
CA VAL A 666 -18.24 7.66 -9.91
C VAL A 666 -18.73 8.97 -10.53
N THR A 667 -18.06 9.54 -11.55
CA THR A 667 -18.53 10.78 -12.19
C THR A 667 -19.85 10.60 -12.95
N ASN A 668 -20.04 9.45 -13.62
CA ASN A 668 -21.32 9.12 -14.25
C ASN A 668 -22.35 8.73 -13.19
N GLY A 669 -21.94 7.95 -12.17
CA GLY A 669 -22.80 7.58 -11.06
C GLY A 669 -23.39 8.79 -10.31
N LEU A 670 -22.58 9.82 -10.03
CA LEU A 670 -23.05 11.07 -9.41
C LEU A 670 -24.08 11.79 -10.29
N LYS A 671 -23.84 11.88 -11.61
CA LYS A 671 -24.80 12.52 -12.54
C LYS A 671 -26.14 11.79 -12.59
N ILE A 672 -26.14 10.47 -12.45
CA ILE A 672 -27.35 9.64 -12.33
C ILE A 672 -28.00 9.88 -10.97
N GLU A 673 -27.22 9.84 -9.88
CA GLU A 673 -27.71 10.08 -8.51
C GLU A 673 -28.42 11.44 -8.38
N ARG A 674 -27.86 12.50 -8.98
CA ARG A 674 -28.48 13.85 -8.98
C ARG A 674 -29.81 13.91 -9.74
N ARG A 675 -30.01 13.02 -10.71
CA ARG A 675 -31.24 12.97 -11.51
C ARG A 675 -32.29 12.12 -10.84
N VAL A 676 -31.96 10.93 -10.33
CA VAL A 676 -32.98 9.99 -9.85
C VAL A 676 -33.04 9.82 -8.34
N GLU A 677 -32.13 10.46 -7.60
CA GLU A 677 -32.07 10.52 -6.14
C GLU A 677 -32.37 9.17 -5.45
N PRO A 678 -31.65 8.09 -5.82
CA PRO A 678 -31.87 6.77 -5.25
C PRO A 678 -31.61 6.76 -3.74
N ARG A 679 -32.34 5.93 -3.01
CA ARG A 679 -32.13 5.78 -1.56
C ARG A 679 -30.80 5.10 -1.22
N TYR A 680 -30.34 4.19 -2.08
CA TYR A 680 -29.09 3.45 -1.94
C TYR A 680 -28.28 3.46 -3.25
N TRP A 681 -26.97 3.55 -3.14
CA TRP A 681 -26.03 3.30 -4.24
C TRP A 681 -25.17 2.09 -3.88
N LEU A 682 -25.38 0.96 -4.54
CA LEU A 682 -24.57 -0.24 -4.37
C LEU A 682 -23.42 -0.26 -5.38
N GLY A 683 -22.20 -0.51 -4.91
CA GLY A 683 -21.03 -0.70 -5.79
C GLY A 683 -21.11 -2.03 -6.56
N THR A 684 -20.64 -2.05 -7.80
CA THR A 684 -20.52 -3.26 -8.66
C THR A 684 -19.34 -3.04 -9.61
N HIS A 685 -18.65 -4.08 -10.08
CA HIS A 685 -17.42 -3.92 -10.89
C HIS A 685 -16.29 -3.14 -10.18
N ASP A 686 -16.38 -2.98 -8.86
CA ASP A 686 -15.41 -2.25 -8.05
C ASP A 686 -14.31 -3.18 -7.50
N ASP A 687 -14.51 -4.49 -7.59
CA ASP A 687 -13.59 -5.48 -7.04
C ASP A 687 -12.46 -5.85 -8.02
N LYS A 688 -11.36 -6.38 -7.49
CA LYS A 688 -10.10 -6.53 -8.24
C LYS A 688 -10.06 -7.77 -9.15
N ILE A 689 -10.71 -7.75 -10.30
CA ILE A 689 -10.49 -8.79 -11.33
C ILE A 689 -9.01 -8.85 -11.74
N ARG A 690 -8.43 -10.06 -11.80
CA ARG A 690 -7.08 -10.27 -12.35
C ARG A 690 -7.15 -10.54 -13.85
N TYR A 691 -6.50 -9.66 -14.62
CA TYR A 691 -6.39 -9.78 -16.05
C TYR A 691 -5.06 -10.42 -16.48
N SER A 692 -5.10 -11.33 -17.45
CA SER A 692 -3.92 -11.89 -18.11
C SER A 692 -4.12 -11.98 -19.63
N GLY A 693 -3.03 -12.12 -20.39
CA GLY A 693 -3.04 -12.06 -21.85
C GLY A 693 -2.50 -10.72 -22.37
N VAL A 694 -2.31 -10.60 -23.69
CA VAL A 694 -1.70 -9.42 -24.32
C VAL A 694 -2.50 -8.15 -24.03
N MET A 695 -3.83 -8.25 -23.96
CA MET A 695 -4.70 -7.10 -23.72
C MET A 695 -4.59 -6.54 -22.29
N SER A 696 -4.16 -7.36 -21.31
CA SER A 696 -4.05 -6.88 -19.92
C SER A 696 -3.02 -5.78 -19.73
N TRP A 697 -2.03 -5.68 -20.62
CA TRP A 697 -1.01 -4.61 -20.60
C TRP A 697 -1.56 -3.25 -21.05
N LEU A 698 -2.70 -3.24 -21.74
CA LEU A 698 -3.34 -2.04 -22.27
C LEU A 698 -4.51 -1.56 -21.39
N LEU A 699 -4.92 -2.35 -20.40
CA LEU A 699 -5.97 -2.01 -19.46
C LEU A 699 -5.44 -1.08 -18.36
N SER A 700 -5.97 0.13 -18.31
CA SER A 700 -5.74 1.08 -17.23
C SER A 700 -6.85 1.00 -16.19
N HIS A 701 -6.46 1.02 -14.92
CA HIS A 701 -7.40 1.01 -13.80
C HIS A 701 -7.33 2.36 -13.09
N GLY A 702 -8.30 3.23 -13.36
CA GLY A 702 -8.50 4.47 -12.64
C GLY A 702 -9.31 4.19 -11.37
N LYS A 703 -8.61 4.03 -10.24
CA LYS A 703 -9.29 4.00 -8.95
C LYS A 703 -9.69 5.42 -8.59
N MET A 704 -10.99 5.65 -8.53
CA MET A 704 -11.55 6.87 -8.01
C MET A 704 -12.45 6.52 -6.83
N THR A 705 -12.27 7.23 -5.72
CA THR A 705 -13.13 7.09 -4.54
C THR A 705 -14.34 8.01 -4.68
N LEU A 706 -15.38 7.76 -3.87
CA LEU A 706 -16.52 8.67 -3.79
C LEU A 706 -16.07 10.10 -3.45
N GLU A 707 -15.14 10.25 -2.51
CA GLU A 707 -14.62 11.56 -2.09
C GLU A 707 -13.98 12.32 -3.25
N GLN A 708 -13.14 11.64 -4.05
CA GLN A 708 -12.51 12.24 -5.23
C GLN A 708 -13.56 12.66 -6.28
N GLY A 709 -14.62 11.87 -6.45
CA GLY A 709 -15.74 12.23 -7.33
C GLY A 709 -16.52 13.45 -6.84
N LEU A 710 -16.76 13.55 -5.52
CA LEU A 710 -17.42 14.71 -4.91
C LEU A 710 -16.55 15.97 -4.98
N GLU A 711 -15.23 15.86 -4.77
CA GLU A 711 -14.29 16.96 -4.95
C GLU A 711 -14.25 17.47 -6.39
N GLU A 712 -14.30 16.56 -7.37
CA GLU A 712 -14.38 16.94 -8.79
C GLU A 712 -15.72 17.61 -9.13
N GLU A 713 -16.84 17.08 -8.63
CA GLU A 713 -18.17 17.68 -8.79
C GLU A 713 -18.24 19.08 -8.14
N GLU A 714 -17.65 19.26 -6.95
CA GLU A 714 -17.54 20.56 -6.29
C GLU A 714 -16.70 21.55 -7.11
N ARG A 715 -15.59 21.08 -7.69
CA ARG A 715 -14.75 21.90 -8.57
C ARG A 715 -15.48 22.33 -9.83
N GLU A 716 -16.30 21.46 -10.42
CA GLU A 716 -17.07 21.74 -11.64
C GLU A 716 -18.27 22.66 -11.38
N THR A 717 -18.99 22.44 -10.28
CA THR A 717 -20.24 23.16 -9.97
C THR A 717 -20.05 24.39 -9.08
N GLY A 718 -18.91 24.48 -8.38
CA GLY A 718 -18.62 25.53 -7.40
C GLY A 718 -19.46 25.42 -6.11
N ARG A 719 -20.06 24.26 -5.83
CA ARG A 719 -20.95 24.04 -4.67
C ARG A 719 -20.70 22.68 -4.04
N VAL A 720 -20.76 22.63 -2.71
CA VAL A 720 -20.80 21.36 -1.95
C VAL A 720 -22.21 20.77 -2.06
N LEU A 721 -22.33 19.62 -2.73
CA LEU A 721 -23.60 18.90 -2.90
C LEU A 721 -23.77 17.77 -1.87
N ARG A 722 -24.99 17.23 -1.79
CA ARG A 722 -25.33 16.14 -0.85
C ARG A 722 -24.45 14.91 -1.11
N ARG A 723 -23.94 14.30 -0.05
CA ARG A 723 -23.27 12.99 -0.14
C ARG A 723 -24.30 11.88 -0.40
N PRO A 724 -24.13 11.05 -1.44
CA PRO A 724 -25.01 9.91 -1.68
C PRO A 724 -24.78 8.79 -0.66
N ASN A 725 -25.80 7.97 -0.43
CA ASN A 725 -25.75 6.84 0.48
C ASN A 725 -25.17 5.61 -0.23
N VAL A 726 -23.85 5.53 -0.29
CA VAL A 726 -23.12 4.43 -0.94
C VAL A 726 -22.95 3.26 0.03
N VAL A 727 -23.26 2.06 -0.44
CA VAL A 727 -23.19 0.80 0.31
C VAL A 727 -22.30 -0.17 -0.46
N GLU A 728 -21.28 -0.69 0.21
CA GLU A 728 -20.45 -1.78 -0.31
C GLU A 728 -21.02 -3.11 0.18
N VAL A 729 -21.15 -4.09 -0.72
CA VAL A 729 -21.64 -5.44 -0.42
C VAL A 729 -20.55 -6.41 -0.86
N GLY A 730 -19.89 -7.06 0.10
CA GLY A 730 -18.79 -7.98 -0.17
C GLY A 730 -19.25 -9.31 -0.78
N ASN A 731 -18.29 -10.07 -1.29
CA ASN A 731 -18.51 -11.42 -1.83
C ASN A 731 -19.18 -12.35 -0.81
N GLY A 732 -20.42 -12.77 -1.08
CA GLY A 732 -21.23 -13.62 -0.19
C GLY A 732 -22.04 -12.86 0.85
N GLU A 733 -21.98 -11.53 0.85
CA GLU A 733 -22.78 -10.69 1.73
C GLU A 733 -24.08 -10.25 1.04
N SER A 734 -25.02 -9.79 1.86
CA SER A 734 -26.34 -9.34 1.42
C SER A 734 -26.71 -8.00 2.01
N TYR A 735 -27.54 -7.26 1.27
CA TYR A 735 -28.09 -6.01 1.72
C TYR A 735 -29.60 -5.96 1.50
N ILE A 736 -30.34 -5.58 2.55
CA ILE A 736 -31.79 -5.41 2.49
C ILE A 736 -32.11 -3.94 2.18
N LEU A 737 -32.85 -3.68 1.10
CA LEU A 737 -33.28 -2.34 0.66
C LEU A 737 -34.48 -1.82 1.47
N ALA A 738 -34.28 -1.67 2.79
CA ALA A 738 -35.33 -1.38 3.77
C ALA A 738 -35.68 0.10 3.94
#